data_AF-A0A2D8HHL4-F1
#
_entry.id   AF-A0A2D8HHL4-F1
#
_cell.length_a   1.000
_cell.length_b   1.000
_cell.length_c   1.000
_cell.angle_alpha   90.00
_cell.angle_beta   90.00
_cell.angle_gamma   90.00
#
_symmetry.space_group_name_H-M   'P 1'
#
loop_
_entity.id
_entity.type
_entity.pdbx_description
1 polymer ?
#
loop_
_entity_poly.entity_id
_entity_poly.type
_entity_poly.pdbx_seq_one_letter_code
_entity_poly.pdbx_strand_id
1 'polypeptide(L)'
;MAIELTQSDLENLETEASAFGSGTQNLGRGDKYFSMTSMTLSATFSLNDLTGGRQYIYNNHLQTALYVHNDDLVVRLNTENGSFPQITLKDVITDAGWHDVQVILDDEAETLEVWLDGKEVYSGSGADYVVGNASYWDVTAGGTPWGSELNGQIANVTVLDHAVTIDPDDSLVERMENIKNDAYVSVPDDSTDTPDETPEEDIDQPDVTPPTDTNKPDVEILESAASQFGSSYQNLGRSAEYFSMTNMTIGVTFSLNDLSGGRQYLVNNHMQYALYMQNDDLIVQLNTESGQFSKLTFKDVVTETGWHDVQVIVDADNGTLKVYFDGNEIYTGSSEGIMIENAKYWDVTTGGTPWGSALDGQIADVTILDKAVSIDSNDSIAERMQSVQEQGNETGSKTPTDPEPDNGNTTDPDNSDGGNSEATISGVHTGEVTEDVDLTSSGKLTATDPDPGEGGFQEATMDGDYGEFVIDEKGNWTYTLTESDDLDWLDTGDTVTETFTVKTIDGTTAEVVVNVNGRDEPGSNTGGSNNNGGGNGGGSPSAGQIQVSTTAELLQALSGDVAGYTIVLAPGEYNTINLNGYNFSSPVTITSANPNNPAHFESITVNNSSNMVFDNLEISSYDAASAAWGENMFSINNSSDIVVSNNTFGNDVDGAMYNGFYGIRVTASEDVTVEDNEFKNLHTGAHFRDSNGLTVTGNEFHDLRTDGATFTGVQNVMIDGNSFKDFYHVEGDHSDYVQFYATTGLQANTDITISNNLMVQGNGYDAQAIFMTSTAALPMENVAITNNIIYQSGWHGITVGITDGLEISENTVVSPPDSASGYIVWIQVNGVTNGVIENNISNSYYIENSSVSDNGNIVAYIDSPPWNVGSNPAYSYSELFNSNLTIRSVDADDFETGSRFNVGVDINLLSAANSITDLFSTAFADLSTNSIDDLWDIATGGNDYIEGTSAVDAIFGFDGNDELFGFDGDDILVGGNGADKLTGGKAADTFVFSDLDDSGIGAGNRDVITDFNSAEGDILSFEGLATDNFDYSFDNNSKVLSVDLDGDFVIDMEVQLLGVNELDNSDFLV
;
A
#
# COMPACT_ATOMS: atom_id res chain seq x y z
N MET A 1 -9.00 56.34 8.15
CA MET A 1 -8.48 57.04 6.96
C MET A 1 -7.90 55.92 6.13
N ALA A 2 -8.39 55.69 4.91
CA ALA A 2 -7.78 54.68 4.04
C ALA A 2 -6.30 55.04 3.89
N ILE A 3 -5.40 54.14 4.27
CA ILE A 3 -3.97 54.30 4.05
C ILE A 3 -3.80 54.24 2.53
N GLU A 4 -3.36 55.33 1.90
CA GLU A 4 -3.13 55.34 0.45
C GLU A 4 -1.99 54.36 0.15
N LEU A 5 -2.30 53.26 -0.55
CA LEU A 5 -1.30 52.33 -1.06
C LEU A 5 -0.30 53.07 -1.93
N THR A 6 0.98 52.88 -1.66
CA THR A 6 2.03 53.42 -2.52
C THR A 6 2.08 52.64 -3.84
N GLN A 7 2.74 53.20 -4.85
CA GLN A 7 2.95 52.50 -6.12
C GLN A 7 3.71 51.18 -5.92
N SER A 8 4.61 51.11 -4.93
CA SER A 8 5.33 49.88 -4.58
C SER A 8 4.41 48.84 -3.98
N ASP A 9 3.46 49.26 -3.13
CA ASP A 9 2.49 48.33 -2.52
C ASP A 9 1.58 47.72 -3.57
N LEU A 10 1.14 48.53 -4.54
CA LEU A 10 0.34 48.05 -5.68
C LEU A 10 1.12 47.06 -6.55
N GLU A 11 2.40 47.32 -6.83
CA GLU A 11 3.24 46.40 -7.61
C GLU A 11 3.47 45.07 -6.86
N ASN A 12 3.65 45.12 -5.54
CA ASN A 12 3.78 43.92 -4.70
C ASN A 12 2.49 43.10 -4.71
N LEU A 13 1.34 43.74 -4.50
CA LEU A 13 0.03 43.07 -4.51
C LEU A 13 -0.30 42.49 -5.88
N GLU A 14 0.01 43.19 -6.98
CA GLU A 14 -0.17 42.67 -8.34
C GLU A 14 0.76 41.47 -8.63
N THR A 15 1.97 41.48 -8.08
CA THR A 15 2.93 40.36 -8.19
C THR A 15 2.43 39.14 -7.45
N GLU A 16 2.07 39.30 -6.18
CA GLU A 16 1.50 38.22 -5.34
C GLU A 16 0.20 37.68 -5.96
N ALA A 17 -0.66 38.56 -6.51
CA ALA A 17 -1.89 38.14 -7.18
C ALA A 17 -1.65 37.36 -8.47
N SER A 18 -0.59 37.70 -9.20
CA SER A 18 -0.19 36.95 -10.39
C SER A 18 0.36 35.58 -10.01
N ALA A 19 1.09 35.49 -8.89
CA ALA A 19 1.62 34.24 -8.35
C ALA A 19 0.52 33.35 -7.75
N PHE A 20 -0.50 33.93 -7.13
CA PHE A 20 -1.63 33.21 -6.54
C PHE A 20 -2.56 32.62 -7.62
N GLY A 21 -2.72 33.31 -8.75
CA GLY A 21 -3.51 32.84 -9.89
C GLY A 21 -4.91 33.45 -9.99
N SER A 22 -5.55 33.27 -11.15
CA SER A 22 -6.86 33.86 -11.47
C SER A 22 -8.01 32.85 -11.37
N GLY A 23 -9.17 33.29 -10.90
CA GLY A 23 -10.37 32.44 -10.76
C GLY A 23 -10.31 31.57 -9.50
N THR A 24 -11.14 30.52 -9.44
CA THR A 24 -11.19 29.63 -8.27
C THR A 24 -9.90 28.81 -8.16
N GLN A 25 -9.11 29.05 -7.12
CA GLN A 25 -7.93 28.27 -6.75
C GLN A 25 -8.32 27.17 -5.76
N ASN A 26 -7.81 25.95 -5.97
CA ASN A 26 -7.93 24.86 -5.02
C ASN A 26 -6.72 24.89 -4.08
N LEU A 27 -6.96 25.09 -2.79
CA LEU A 27 -5.94 25.12 -1.74
C LEU A 27 -5.70 23.74 -1.11
N GLY A 28 -6.48 22.72 -1.51
CA GLY A 28 -6.39 21.35 -1.06
C GLY A 28 -7.14 21.09 0.25
N ARG A 29 -6.77 19.99 0.93
CA ARG A 29 -7.45 19.48 2.12
C ARG A 29 -6.46 19.15 3.24
N GLY A 30 -5.41 19.96 3.41
CA GLY A 30 -4.42 19.75 4.48
C GLY A 30 -4.99 20.04 5.87
N ASP A 31 -4.38 19.43 6.89
CA ASP A 31 -4.82 19.55 8.30
C ASP A 31 -4.78 20.99 8.82
N LYS A 32 -3.93 21.84 8.23
CA LYS A 32 -3.90 23.29 8.48
C LYS A 32 -5.20 24.05 8.14
N TYR A 33 -6.26 23.38 7.69
CA TYR A 33 -7.56 23.98 7.43
C TYR A 33 -8.68 23.41 8.31
N PHE A 34 -8.38 22.44 9.18
CA PHE A 34 -9.35 21.64 9.93
C PHE A 34 -8.88 21.36 11.36
N SER A 35 -9.79 20.91 12.21
CA SER A 35 -9.48 20.43 13.57
C SER A 35 -8.77 21.46 14.47
N MET A 36 -9.12 22.74 14.34
CA MET A 36 -8.52 23.86 15.09
C MET A 36 -9.48 24.40 16.16
N THR A 37 -8.96 24.61 17.36
CA THR A 37 -9.67 25.30 18.45
C THR A 37 -9.41 26.81 18.41
N SER A 38 -8.17 27.24 18.13
CA SER A 38 -7.82 28.62 17.77
C SER A 38 -7.44 28.72 16.28
N MET A 39 -7.72 29.84 15.62
CA MET A 39 -7.42 30.03 14.20
C MET A 39 -7.24 31.50 13.84
N THR A 40 -6.30 31.78 12.93
CA THR A 40 -6.28 33.03 12.16
C THR A 40 -6.46 32.74 10.67
N LEU A 41 -7.57 33.21 10.08
CA LEU A 41 -7.77 33.23 8.63
C LEU A 41 -7.52 34.65 8.09
N SER A 42 -6.48 34.83 7.30
CA SER A 42 -6.13 36.09 6.63
C SER A 42 -6.29 35.96 5.13
N ALA A 43 -6.90 36.96 4.48
CA ALA A 43 -7.00 37.02 3.03
C ALA A 43 -6.79 38.44 2.51
N THR A 44 -5.94 38.59 1.50
CA THR A 44 -5.69 39.84 0.79
C THR A 44 -6.24 39.74 -0.63
N PHE A 45 -7.18 40.62 -0.97
CA PHE A 45 -7.97 40.51 -2.20
C PHE A 45 -8.33 41.88 -2.78
N SER A 46 -8.62 41.93 -4.07
CA SER A 46 -9.15 43.12 -4.74
C SER A 46 -10.57 42.90 -5.25
N LEU A 47 -11.32 43.99 -5.38
CA LEU A 47 -12.64 44.01 -6.02
C LEU A 47 -12.64 44.98 -7.19
N ASN A 48 -13.13 44.52 -8.35
CA ASN A 48 -13.33 45.38 -9.52
C ASN A 48 -14.57 46.27 -9.38
N ASP A 49 -15.62 45.78 -8.70
CA ASP A 49 -16.82 46.55 -8.38
C ASP A 49 -17.58 45.98 -7.15
N LEU A 50 -18.42 46.83 -6.54
CA LEU A 50 -19.22 46.50 -5.34
C LEU A 50 -20.62 45.97 -5.67
N THR A 51 -20.91 45.62 -6.92
CA THR A 51 -22.27 45.27 -7.40
C THR A 51 -22.41 43.82 -7.86
N GLY A 52 -21.38 43.01 -7.64
CA GLY A 52 -21.25 41.64 -8.15
C GLY A 52 -22.10 40.56 -7.46
N GLY A 53 -22.97 40.88 -6.49
CA GLY A 53 -23.69 39.87 -5.72
C GLY A 53 -22.75 39.10 -4.77
N ARG A 54 -22.93 37.78 -4.62
CA ARG A 54 -22.12 36.95 -3.71
C ARG A 54 -20.82 36.49 -4.39
N GLN A 55 -19.68 36.85 -3.80
CA GLN A 55 -18.33 36.68 -4.34
C GLN A 55 -17.42 36.07 -3.28
N TYR A 56 -17.00 34.81 -3.45
CA TYR A 56 -16.24 34.09 -2.43
C TYR A 56 -14.75 34.42 -2.48
N ILE A 57 -14.20 34.76 -1.30
CA ILE A 57 -12.76 34.96 -1.11
C ILE A 57 -12.12 33.66 -0.64
N TYR A 58 -12.73 32.99 0.33
CA TYR A 58 -12.30 31.69 0.88
C TYR A 58 -13.52 30.82 1.21
N ASN A 59 -13.44 29.54 0.91
CA ASN A 59 -14.51 28.58 1.17
C ASN A 59 -13.95 27.21 1.55
N ASN A 60 -14.21 26.81 2.79
CA ASN A 60 -14.10 25.47 3.33
C ASN A 60 -15.52 24.95 3.62
N HIS A 61 -16.00 24.00 2.81
CA HIS A 61 -17.42 23.65 2.74
C HIS A 61 -17.99 23.11 4.08
N LEU A 62 -18.99 23.82 4.60
CA LEU A 62 -19.67 23.60 5.90
C LEU A 62 -18.79 23.83 7.14
N GLN A 63 -17.54 24.27 6.99
CA GLN A 63 -16.63 24.55 8.10
C GLN A 63 -16.35 26.06 8.27
N THR A 64 -15.92 26.73 7.20
CA THR A 64 -15.56 28.15 7.24
C THR A 64 -15.78 28.80 5.88
N ALA A 65 -16.40 29.98 5.81
CA ALA A 65 -16.54 30.71 4.55
C ALA A 65 -16.44 32.22 4.74
N LEU A 66 -15.73 32.86 3.81
CA LEU A 66 -15.50 34.28 3.76
C LEU A 66 -15.87 34.79 2.37
N TYR A 67 -16.85 35.68 2.30
CA TYR A 67 -17.31 36.22 1.02
C TYR A 67 -17.86 37.64 1.14
N VAL A 68 -17.85 38.34 0.02
CA VAL A 68 -18.46 39.66 -0.13
C VAL A 68 -19.83 39.52 -0.77
N HIS A 69 -20.83 40.24 -0.26
CA HIS A 69 -22.13 40.36 -0.88
C HIS A 69 -22.48 41.84 -1.14
N ASN A 70 -22.14 42.31 -2.34
CA ASN A 70 -22.12 43.74 -2.69
C ASN A 70 -21.10 44.52 -1.85
N ASP A 71 -21.55 45.28 -0.85
CA ASP A 71 -20.77 46.07 0.10
C ASP A 71 -20.74 45.47 1.53
N ASP A 72 -21.40 44.32 1.72
CA ASP A 72 -21.39 43.56 2.97
C ASP A 72 -20.26 42.53 2.97
N LEU A 73 -19.51 42.45 4.09
CA LEU A 73 -18.59 41.34 4.36
C LEU A 73 -19.30 40.26 5.17
N VAL A 74 -19.15 39.00 4.75
CA VAL A 74 -19.79 37.87 5.40
C VAL A 74 -18.76 36.83 5.83
N VAL A 75 -18.83 36.47 7.11
CA VAL A 75 -18.02 35.41 7.73
C VAL A 75 -18.96 34.31 8.22
N ARG A 76 -18.61 33.06 7.95
CA ARG A 76 -19.29 31.86 8.47
C ARG A 76 -18.26 30.94 9.08
N LEU A 77 -18.57 30.45 10.28
CA LEU A 77 -17.77 29.50 11.04
C LEU A 77 -18.72 28.44 11.59
N ASN A 78 -18.29 27.19 11.60
CA ASN A 78 -19.06 26.11 12.18
C ASN A 78 -19.06 26.22 13.71
N THR A 79 -20.02 25.55 14.34
CA THR A 79 -20.18 25.50 15.78
C THR A 79 -20.06 24.07 16.26
N GLU A 80 -19.76 23.86 17.54
CA GLU A 80 -19.63 22.51 18.12
C GLU A 80 -20.88 21.64 17.89
N ASN A 81 -22.05 22.29 17.80
CA ASN A 81 -23.33 21.63 17.55
C ASN A 81 -23.60 21.33 16.06
N GLY A 82 -22.60 21.48 15.18
CA GLY A 82 -22.70 21.25 13.74
C GLY A 82 -23.54 22.29 12.98
N SER A 83 -23.85 23.43 13.61
CA SER A 83 -24.56 24.53 12.95
C SER A 83 -23.57 25.49 12.29
N PHE A 84 -23.90 26.03 11.11
CA PHE A 84 -23.02 26.91 10.33
C PHE A 84 -23.59 28.35 10.23
N PRO A 85 -23.59 29.12 11.35
CA PRO A 85 -24.14 30.47 11.42
C PRO A 85 -23.34 31.49 10.58
N GLN A 86 -23.98 32.63 10.33
CA GLN A 86 -23.44 33.69 9.48
C GLN A 86 -23.37 35.02 10.22
N ILE A 87 -22.18 35.63 10.24
CA ILE A 87 -21.94 37.00 10.69
C ILE A 87 -21.92 37.88 9.44
N THR A 88 -22.80 38.88 9.38
CA THR A 88 -22.89 39.81 8.24
C THR A 88 -22.59 41.23 8.72
N LEU A 89 -21.45 41.75 8.27
CA LEU A 89 -20.97 43.10 8.57
C LEU A 89 -21.41 44.00 7.42
N LYS A 90 -22.36 44.88 7.72
CA LYS A 90 -23.08 45.64 6.68
C LYS A 90 -22.37 46.90 6.26
N ASP A 91 -22.37 47.15 4.95
CA ASP A 91 -21.82 48.36 4.33
C ASP A 91 -20.37 48.66 4.76
N VAL A 92 -19.56 47.62 5.02
CA VAL A 92 -18.19 47.77 5.56
C VAL A 92 -17.12 47.92 4.49
N ILE A 93 -17.38 47.44 3.26
CA ILE A 93 -16.49 47.64 2.11
C ILE A 93 -16.96 48.88 1.35
N THR A 94 -16.18 49.96 1.41
CA THR A 94 -16.62 51.29 0.95
C THR A 94 -16.22 51.67 -0.46
N ASP A 95 -15.30 50.93 -1.08
CA ASP A 95 -14.76 51.21 -2.40
C ASP A 95 -14.27 49.93 -3.09
N ALA A 96 -14.05 50.02 -4.40
CA ALA A 96 -13.44 48.96 -5.20
C ALA A 96 -11.93 49.17 -5.21
N GLY A 97 -11.16 48.13 -4.91
CA GLY A 97 -9.72 48.20 -4.72
C GLY A 97 -9.21 47.02 -3.91
N TRP A 98 -7.96 47.11 -3.46
CA TRP A 98 -7.31 46.14 -2.58
C TRP A 98 -7.76 46.30 -1.13
N HIS A 99 -8.09 45.18 -0.51
CA HIS A 99 -8.49 45.05 0.89
C HIS A 99 -7.83 43.82 1.51
N ASP A 100 -7.71 43.83 2.83
CA ASP A 100 -7.34 42.65 3.61
C ASP A 100 -8.33 42.42 4.75
N VAL A 101 -8.59 41.14 5.02
CA VAL A 101 -9.46 40.71 6.11
C VAL A 101 -8.79 39.63 6.93
N GLN A 102 -8.88 39.78 8.25
CA GLN A 102 -8.45 38.78 9.21
C GLN A 102 -9.63 38.35 10.07
N VAL A 103 -9.84 37.04 10.21
CA VAL A 103 -10.81 36.42 11.12
C VAL A 103 -10.00 35.65 12.15
N ILE A 104 -10.13 36.04 13.42
CA ILE A 104 -9.32 35.49 14.51
C ILE A 104 -10.27 34.85 15.52
N LEU A 105 -10.15 33.53 15.68
CA LEU A 105 -10.80 32.74 16.72
C LEU A 105 -9.74 32.39 17.77
N ASP A 106 -9.95 32.85 19.00
CA ASP A 106 -9.07 32.61 20.13
C ASP A 106 -9.85 31.82 21.19
N ASP A 107 -9.49 30.54 21.34
CA ASP A 107 -10.10 29.63 22.30
C ASP A 107 -9.72 30.01 23.74
N GLU A 108 -8.46 30.42 23.96
CA GLU A 108 -7.97 30.78 25.30
C GLU A 108 -8.65 32.05 25.82
N ALA A 109 -8.86 33.04 24.95
CA ALA A 109 -9.57 34.27 25.28
C ALA A 109 -11.10 34.14 25.14
N GLU A 110 -11.60 33.02 24.59
CA GLU A 110 -12.99 32.81 24.18
C GLU A 110 -13.55 33.91 23.25
N THR A 111 -12.73 34.45 22.35
CA THR A 111 -13.08 35.59 21.47
C THR A 111 -13.10 35.25 19.99
N LEU A 112 -13.99 35.93 19.25
CA LEU A 112 -14.01 35.96 17.79
C LEU A 112 -13.94 37.41 17.31
N GLU A 113 -12.88 37.74 16.56
CA GLU A 113 -12.63 39.07 16.01
C GLU A 113 -12.60 39.05 14.48
N VAL A 114 -13.05 40.14 13.87
CA VAL A 114 -12.88 40.38 12.42
C VAL A 114 -12.28 41.76 12.20
N TRP A 115 -11.15 41.79 11.51
CA TRP A 115 -10.44 43.00 11.12
C TRP A 115 -10.53 43.17 9.61
N LEU A 116 -10.80 44.40 9.16
CA LEU A 116 -10.86 44.78 7.75
C LEU A 116 -10.04 46.05 7.56
N ASP A 117 -9.08 46.01 6.64
CA ASP A 117 -8.17 47.12 6.35
C ASP A 117 -7.46 47.65 7.61
N GLY A 118 -7.03 46.73 8.49
CA GLY A 118 -6.33 47.04 9.74
C GLY A 118 -7.21 47.61 10.85
N LYS A 119 -8.53 47.54 10.68
CA LYS A 119 -9.48 48.02 11.67
C LYS A 119 -10.42 46.91 12.12
N GLU A 120 -10.55 46.74 13.43
CA GLU A 120 -11.57 45.86 14.02
C GLU A 120 -12.98 46.34 13.60
N VAL A 121 -13.69 45.46 12.91
CA VAL A 121 -15.06 45.65 12.43
C VAL A 121 -16.07 44.76 13.16
N TYR A 122 -15.59 43.75 13.88
CA TYR A 122 -16.37 42.88 14.74
C TYR A 122 -15.53 42.34 15.90
N SER A 123 -16.14 42.24 17.08
CA SER A 123 -15.64 41.49 18.22
C SER A 123 -16.84 40.86 18.95
N GLY A 124 -16.71 39.58 19.33
CA GLY A 124 -17.75 38.78 19.95
C GLY A 124 -17.21 37.55 20.67
N SER A 125 -18.11 36.70 21.18
CA SER A 125 -17.75 35.44 21.84
C SER A 125 -17.33 34.39 20.79
N GLY A 126 -16.19 33.75 21.01
CA GLY A 126 -15.67 32.63 20.22
C GLY A 126 -16.11 31.26 20.71
N ALA A 127 -16.50 31.13 22.00
CA ALA A 127 -16.77 29.87 22.70
C ALA A 127 -17.74 28.86 22.05
N ASP A 128 -18.60 29.27 21.12
CA ASP A 128 -19.54 28.37 20.43
C ASP A 128 -19.00 27.88 19.07
N TYR A 129 -17.87 28.40 18.59
CA TYR A 129 -17.34 28.20 17.25
C TYR A 129 -16.13 27.24 17.26
N VAL A 130 -16.08 26.37 16.27
CA VAL A 130 -14.94 25.46 16.03
C VAL A 130 -14.71 25.29 14.54
N VAL A 131 -13.47 24.97 14.18
CA VAL A 131 -13.16 24.47 12.83
C VAL A 131 -13.04 22.96 12.93
N GLY A 132 -14.10 22.25 12.57
CA GLY A 132 -14.20 20.81 12.76
C GLY A 132 -13.33 20.01 11.78
N ASN A 133 -13.45 18.69 11.87
CA ASN A 133 -12.68 17.74 11.07
C ASN A 133 -12.87 17.93 9.56
N ALA A 134 -11.91 17.39 8.80
CA ALA A 134 -11.84 17.46 7.36
C ALA A 134 -13.16 17.07 6.68
N SER A 135 -13.81 18.04 6.02
CA SER A 135 -15.02 17.85 5.21
C SER A 135 -14.67 17.19 3.87
N TYR A 136 -15.61 16.49 3.22
CA TYR A 136 -15.40 15.79 1.94
C TYR A 136 -14.85 16.69 0.80
N TRP A 137 -15.00 18.01 0.90
CA TRP A 137 -14.65 18.96 -0.16
C TRP A 137 -13.38 19.72 0.14
N ASP A 138 -12.57 19.94 -0.90
CA ASP A 138 -11.37 20.77 -0.82
C ASP A 138 -11.68 22.23 -0.48
N VAL A 139 -10.69 22.87 0.14
CA VAL A 139 -10.70 24.29 0.45
C VAL A 139 -10.39 25.09 -0.81
N THR A 140 -11.14 26.16 -1.04
CA THR A 140 -11.02 26.98 -2.26
C THR A 140 -10.88 28.46 -1.93
N ALA A 141 -10.16 29.19 -2.79
CA ALA A 141 -10.06 30.63 -2.74
C ALA A 141 -10.45 31.26 -4.08
N GLY A 142 -11.06 32.45 -4.05
CA GLY A 142 -11.43 33.19 -5.27
C GLY A 142 -12.72 32.71 -5.94
N GLY A 143 -13.41 31.73 -5.35
CA GLY A 143 -14.69 31.21 -5.81
C GLY A 143 -15.06 29.91 -5.09
N THR A 144 -16.06 29.21 -5.61
CA THR A 144 -16.39 27.85 -5.18
C THR A 144 -16.45 26.92 -6.39
N PRO A 145 -16.29 25.59 -6.21
CA PRO A 145 -16.41 24.63 -7.31
C PRO A 145 -17.76 24.65 -8.04
N TRP A 146 -18.80 25.22 -7.42
CA TRP A 146 -20.17 25.28 -7.96
C TRP A 146 -20.57 26.68 -8.46
N GLY A 147 -19.67 27.67 -8.45
CA GLY A 147 -19.87 29.04 -8.95
C GLY A 147 -19.59 30.15 -7.93
N SER A 148 -20.00 31.39 -8.24
CA SER A 148 -19.82 32.59 -7.38
C SER A 148 -18.37 33.04 -7.17
N GLU A 149 -17.62 33.11 -8.29
CA GLU A 149 -16.25 33.62 -8.33
C GLU A 149 -16.14 35.08 -7.88
N LEU A 150 -14.97 35.42 -7.34
CA LEU A 150 -14.59 36.78 -7.00
C LEU A 150 -14.40 37.60 -8.28
N ASN A 151 -15.13 38.71 -8.44
CA ASN A 151 -14.86 39.69 -9.50
C ASN A 151 -13.71 40.60 -9.06
N GLY A 152 -12.50 40.06 -9.10
CA GLY A 152 -11.29 40.70 -8.63
C GLY A 152 -10.12 39.72 -8.59
N GLN A 153 -9.16 39.95 -7.72
CA GLN A 153 -7.96 39.12 -7.58
C GLN A 153 -7.72 38.75 -6.11
N ILE A 154 -6.97 37.68 -5.88
CA ILE A 154 -6.46 37.32 -4.56
C ILE A 154 -4.95 37.38 -4.64
N ALA A 155 -4.32 38.08 -3.70
CA ALA A 155 -2.87 38.12 -3.55
C ALA A 155 -2.39 37.04 -2.58
N ASN A 156 -3.12 36.84 -1.48
CA ASN A 156 -2.72 35.88 -0.45
C ASN A 156 -3.93 35.37 0.32
N VAL A 157 -3.89 34.09 0.70
CA VAL A 157 -4.75 33.49 1.73
C VAL A 157 -3.87 32.68 2.65
N THR A 158 -3.90 33.01 3.94
CA THR A 158 -3.12 32.35 4.98
C THR A 158 -4.05 31.88 6.09
N VAL A 159 -3.86 30.64 6.55
CA VAL A 159 -4.58 30.06 7.68
C VAL A 159 -3.53 29.58 8.68
N LEU A 160 -3.63 30.07 9.92
CA LEU A 160 -2.80 29.68 11.06
C LEU A 160 -3.68 28.97 12.09
N ASP A 161 -3.07 28.05 12.82
CA ASP A 161 -3.67 27.23 13.88
C ASP A 161 -3.73 27.92 15.26
N HIS A 162 -3.40 29.21 15.30
CA HIS A 162 -3.40 30.00 16.53
C HIS A 162 -3.90 31.43 16.26
N ALA A 163 -4.26 32.12 17.34
CA ALA A 163 -4.73 33.50 17.30
C ALA A 163 -3.57 34.50 17.27
N VAL A 164 -3.62 35.46 16.35
CA VAL A 164 -2.62 36.54 16.22
C VAL A 164 -3.15 37.88 16.72
N THR A 165 -2.25 38.80 17.10
CA THR A 165 -2.62 40.18 17.42
C THR A 165 -2.35 41.11 16.24
N ILE A 166 -3.34 41.88 15.79
CA ILE A 166 -3.20 42.80 14.66
C ILE A 166 -2.71 44.18 15.14
N ASP A 167 -1.64 44.68 14.50
CA ASP A 167 -1.23 46.08 14.65
C ASP A 167 -2.04 46.98 13.69
N PRO A 168 -2.88 47.91 14.20
CA PRO A 168 -3.67 48.81 13.36
C PRO A 168 -2.84 49.88 12.63
N ASP A 169 -1.57 50.09 13.00
CA ASP A 169 -0.69 51.06 12.37
C ASP A 169 0.05 50.49 11.15
N ASP A 170 0.09 49.16 10.99
CA ASP A 170 0.71 48.50 9.83
C ASP A 170 -0.07 48.77 8.54
N SER A 171 0.64 48.84 7.43
CA SER A 171 0.02 48.87 6.10
C SER A 171 -0.61 47.52 5.74
N LEU A 172 -1.46 47.50 4.72
CA LEU A 172 -2.08 46.27 4.23
C LEU A 172 -1.03 45.24 3.76
N VAL A 173 0.02 45.70 3.08
CA VAL A 173 1.12 44.82 2.62
C VAL A 173 1.96 44.32 3.79
N GLU A 174 2.25 45.18 4.77
CA GLU A 174 2.96 44.76 6.00
C GLU A 174 2.15 43.73 6.78
N ARG A 175 0.84 43.91 6.96
CA ARG A 175 -0.01 42.89 7.60
C ARG A 175 -0.03 41.57 6.84
N MET A 176 -0.16 41.61 5.52
CA MET A 176 -0.12 40.42 4.67
C MET A 176 1.18 39.66 4.86
N GLU A 177 2.33 40.34 4.80
CA GLU A 177 3.64 39.72 4.97
C GLU A 177 3.89 39.26 6.41
N ASN A 178 3.51 40.04 7.41
CA ASN A 178 3.68 39.65 8.80
C ASN A 178 2.83 38.41 9.15
N ILE A 179 1.60 38.27 8.64
CA ILE A 179 0.80 37.05 8.85
C ILE A 179 1.33 35.87 8.01
N LYS A 180 1.72 36.12 6.76
CA LYS A 180 2.29 35.10 5.87
C LYS A 180 3.58 34.50 6.45
N ASN A 181 4.38 35.32 7.14
CA ASN A 181 5.62 34.92 7.81
C ASN A 181 5.42 34.60 9.30
N ASP A 182 4.16 34.56 9.76
CA ASP A 182 3.77 34.24 11.14
C ASP A 182 4.48 35.10 12.22
N ALA A 183 4.70 36.37 11.92
CA ALA A 183 5.41 37.33 12.77
C ALA A 183 4.53 37.94 13.88
N TYR A 184 3.23 37.66 13.89
CA TYR A 184 2.26 38.17 14.89
C TYR A 184 1.91 37.12 15.97
N VAL A 185 2.90 36.57 16.67
CA VAL A 185 2.64 35.61 17.78
C VAL A 185 2.31 36.35 19.09
N SER A 186 1.42 35.78 19.92
CA SER A 186 0.77 36.41 21.10
C SER A 186 1.69 36.81 22.28
N VAL A 187 1.19 37.72 23.13
CA VAL A 187 1.88 38.51 24.18
C VAL A 187 2.03 37.78 25.53
N PRO A 188 3.19 37.87 26.24
CA PRO A 188 3.26 37.62 27.69
C PRO A 188 3.04 38.92 28.51
N ASP A 189 2.25 38.84 29.59
CA ASP A 189 1.97 39.94 30.53
C ASP A 189 3.17 40.31 31.45
N ASP A 190 3.35 41.63 31.60
CA ASP A 190 4.03 42.48 32.62
C ASP A 190 5.58 42.56 32.82
N SER A 191 6.04 43.81 32.66
CA SER A 191 7.05 44.57 33.47
C SER A 191 8.51 44.75 32.98
N THR A 192 8.82 46.01 32.62
CA THR A 192 10.06 46.82 32.81
C THR A 192 11.42 46.17 32.48
N ASP A 193 12.23 46.67 31.54
CA ASP A 193 13.00 47.92 31.61
C ASP A 193 13.76 48.15 30.26
N THR A 194 14.27 49.37 30.11
CA THR A 194 14.72 50.15 28.94
C THR A 194 15.96 49.69 28.12
N PRO A 195 16.22 50.31 26.93
CA PRO A 195 17.01 49.79 25.81
C PRO A 195 18.47 50.30 25.73
N ASP A 196 19.34 49.63 24.97
CA ASP A 196 20.71 50.09 24.63
C ASP A 196 21.12 49.55 23.22
N GLU A 197 21.00 50.39 22.18
CA GLU A 197 22.09 50.99 21.36
C GLU A 197 22.91 49.97 20.52
N THR A 198 22.62 49.79 19.23
CA THR A 198 23.08 50.55 18.02
C THR A 198 24.55 50.24 17.58
N PRO A 199 25.02 50.69 16.39
CA PRO A 199 25.18 49.89 15.17
C PRO A 199 26.63 50.02 14.61
N GLU A 200 26.85 49.66 13.34
CA GLU A 200 27.96 50.01 12.41
C GLU A 200 28.49 48.73 11.75
N GLU A 201 28.85 48.64 10.47
CA GLU A 201 28.85 49.44 9.23
C GLU A 201 29.46 48.45 8.20
N ASP A 202 28.90 48.30 6.98
CA ASP A 202 29.48 48.80 5.71
C ASP A 202 30.89 48.19 5.43
N ILE A 203 31.24 47.56 4.30
CA ILE A 203 31.11 48.00 2.90
C ILE A 203 31.49 46.82 1.96
N ASP A 204 30.97 46.90 0.73
CA ASP A 204 31.52 46.46 -0.56
C ASP A 204 31.02 45.12 -1.15
N GLN A 205 30.03 45.25 -2.05
CA GLN A 205 29.86 44.35 -3.19
C GLN A 205 31.15 44.28 -4.02
N PRO A 206 31.43 43.14 -4.65
CA PRO A 206 31.08 43.12 -6.06
C PRO A 206 30.27 41.87 -6.42
N ASP A 207 29.30 42.12 -7.29
CA ASP A 207 28.72 41.18 -8.25
C ASP A 207 29.74 40.09 -8.66
N VAL A 208 29.51 38.87 -8.20
CA VAL A 208 30.09 37.65 -8.77
C VAL A 208 28.92 36.85 -9.29
N THR A 209 28.79 36.87 -10.62
CA THR A 209 28.15 35.80 -11.39
C THR A 209 28.52 34.44 -10.80
N PRO A 210 27.56 33.52 -10.58
CA PRO A 210 27.91 32.14 -10.26
C PRO A 210 28.84 31.59 -11.36
N PRO A 211 29.87 30.83 -10.99
CA PRO A 211 30.98 30.51 -11.86
C PRO A 211 30.53 29.55 -12.97
N THR A 212 30.61 30.02 -14.22
CA THR A 212 30.90 29.13 -15.34
C THR A 212 32.39 28.82 -15.31
N ASP A 213 32.77 27.71 -14.69
CA ASP A 213 34.09 27.09 -14.88
C ASP A 213 33.99 25.57 -14.79
N THR A 214 33.81 24.80 -15.87
CA THR A 214 34.81 24.44 -16.90
C THR A 214 36.18 23.96 -16.41
N ASN A 215 36.32 23.53 -15.15
CA ASN A 215 37.30 22.51 -14.85
C ASN A 215 36.74 21.16 -15.26
N LYS A 216 37.30 20.64 -16.35
CA LYS A 216 36.94 19.38 -16.98
C LYS A 216 37.03 18.09 -16.13
N PRO A 217 37.63 18.00 -14.92
CA PRO A 217 37.58 16.76 -14.15
C PRO A 217 36.16 16.41 -13.69
N ASP A 218 35.41 17.35 -13.12
CA ASP A 218 34.12 17.03 -12.48
C ASP A 218 33.06 16.65 -13.50
N VAL A 219 32.93 17.39 -14.61
CA VAL A 219 32.00 17.03 -15.68
C VAL A 219 32.41 15.71 -16.35
N GLU A 220 33.71 15.41 -16.50
CA GLU A 220 34.17 14.13 -17.06
C GLU A 220 33.94 12.97 -16.08
N ILE A 221 34.09 13.20 -14.77
CA ILE A 221 33.75 12.23 -13.70
C ILE A 221 32.24 11.97 -13.68
N LEU A 222 31.42 13.02 -13.74
CA LEU A 222 29.96 12.92 -13.72
C LEU A 222 29.42 12.31 -15.03
N GLU A 223 29.95 12.69 -16.19
CA GLU A 223 29.60 12.07 -17.48
C GLU A 223 30.06 10.61 -17.53
N SER A 224 31.22 10.28 -16.95
CA SER A 224 31.71 8.90 -16.82
C SER A 224 30.80 8.08 -15.90
N ALA A 225 30.47 8.59 -14.71
CA ALA A 225 29.56 7.94 -13.76
C ALA A 225 28.15 7.76 -14.38
N ALA A 226 27.64 8.77 -15.06
CA ALA A 226 26.36 8.70 -15.76
C ALA A 226 26.35 7.69 -16.91
N SER A 227 27.48 7.52 -17.60
CA SER A 227 27.61 6.48 -18.62
C SER A 227 27.56 5.06 -18.05
N GLN A 228 27.91 4.89 -16.77
CA GLN A 228 27.80 3.63 -16.05
C GLN A 228 26.39 3.38 -15.50
N PHE A 229 25.64 4.45 -15.16
CA PHE A 229 24.24 4.38 -14.73
C PHE A 229 23.25 4.11 -15.86
N GLY A 230 23.50 4.64 -17.07
CA GLY A 230 22.65 4.43 -18.27
C GLY A 230 21.72 5.61 -18.59
N SER A 231 20.95 5.50 -19.69
CA SER A 231 20.15 6.59 -20.26
C SER A 231 18.62 6.41 -20.15
N SER A 232 18.17 5.47 -19.32
CA SER A 232 16.77 5.14 -19.09
C SER A 232 16.53 4.92 -17.60
N TYR A 233 15.26 4.88 -17.18
CA TYR A 233 14.92 4.54 -15.80
C TYR A 233 15.62 3.23 -15.38
N GLN A 234 16.13 3.19 -14.15
CA GLN A 234 16.75 2.01 -13.55
C GLN A 234 15.91 1.54 -12.38
N ASN A 235 15.76 0.22 -12.25
CA ASN A 235 15.17 -0.41 -11.10
C ASN A 235 16.30 -0.84 -10.15
N LEU A 236 16.37 -0.22 -8.97
CA LEU A 236 17.37 -0.50 -7.93
C LEU A 236 16.95 -1.68 -7.04
N GLY A 237 15.73 -2.20 -7.22
CA GLY A 237 15.18 -3.35 -6.52
C GLY A 237 14.60 -3.01 -5.14
N ARG A 238 14.45 -4.05 -4.32
CA ARG A 238 13.77 -3.99 -3.01
C ARG A 238 14.65 -4.49 -1.86
N SER A 239 15.92 -4.08 -1.84
CA SER A 239 16.85 -4.41 -0.75
C SER A 239 16.34 -3.85 0.57
N ALA A 240 16.47 -4.61 1.68
CA ALA A 240 16.15 -4.12 3.02
C ALA A 240 16.93 -2.85 3.38
N GLU A 241 18.12 -2.67 2.79
CA GLU A 241 18.96 -1.48 2.87
C GLU A 241 18.37 -0.21 2.24
N TYR A 242 17.11 -0.21 1.79
CA TYR A 242 16.38 0.98 1.32
C TYR A 242 15.15 1.31 2.17
N PHE A 243 14.93 0.55 3.25
CA PHE A 243 13.72 0.56 4.07
C PHE A 243 14.08 0.48 5.56
N SER A 244 13.11 0.75 6.44
CA SER A 244 13.23 0.55 7.89
C SER A 244 14.33 1.37 8.56
N MET A 245 14.56 2.59 8.05
CA MET A 245 15.61 3.50 8.51
C MET A 245 15.04 4.61 9.38
N THR A 246 15.58 4.77 10.60
CA THR A 246 15.21 5.89 11.49
C THR A 246 16.05 7.14 11.21
N ASN A 247 17.32 6.94 10.85
CA ASN A 247 18.20 7.99 10.34
C ASN A 247 18.50 7.69 8.87
N MET A 248 18.30 8.64 7.95
CA MET A 248 18.41 8.37 6.52
C MET A 248 19.13 9.49 5.78
N THR A 249 19.90 9.14 4.75
CA THR A 249 20.36 10.07 3.71
C THR A 249 19.96 9.57 2.33
N ILE A 250 19.29 10.41 1.54
CA ILE A 250 19.05 10.20 0.10
C ILE A 250 19.82 11.28 -0.68
N GLY A 251 20.84 10.87 -1.43
CA GLY A 251 21.61 11.71 -2.34
C GLY A 251 21.34 11.33 -3.80
N VAL A 252 21.08 12.31 -4.67
CA VAL A 252 20.99 12.09 -6.12
C VAL A 252 21.79 13.14 -6.86
N THR A 253 22.67 12.69 -7.75
CA THR A 253 23.42 13.56 -8.67
C THR A 253 22.89 13.39 -10.08
N PHE A 254 22.41 14.46 -10.70
CA PHE A 254 21.65 14.40 -11.95
C PHE A 254 21.94 15.59 -12.86
N SER A 255 21.57 15.47 -14.14
CA SER A 255 21.53 16.60 -15.07
C SER A 255 20.18 16.75 -15.73
N LEU A 256 19.83 17.99 -16.10
CA LEU A 256 18.62 18.32 -16.86
C LEU A 256 18.96 18.91 -18.22
N ASN A 257 18.27 18.44 -19.26
CA ASN A 257 18.36 18.99 -20.60
C ASN A 257 17.40 20.18 -20.81
N ASP A 258 16.28 20.22 -20.07
CA ASP A 258 15.22 21.24 -20.14
C ASP A 258 14.60 21.47 -18.75
N LEU A 259 14.30 22.73 -18.42
CA LEU A 259 13.65 23.14 -17.17
C LEU A 259 12.11 23.14 -17.27
N SER A 260 11.54 22.81 -18.43
CA SER A 260 10.09 22.84 -18.68
C SER A 260 9.45 21.45 -18.87
N GLY A 261 10.14 20.39 -18.43
CA GLY A 261 9.78 18.99 -18.70
C GLY A 261 8.60 18.41 -17.90
N GLY A 262 7.88 19.20 -17.09
CA GLY A 262 6.83 18.68 -16.23
C GLY A 262 7.39 17.80 -15.11
N ARG A 263 6.63 16.77 -14.68
CA ARG A 263 7.03 15.86 -13.59
C ARG A 263 8.07 14.85 -14.07
N GLN A 264 9.25 14.84 -13.44
CA GLN A 264 10.40 14.00 -13.80
C GLN A 264 11.04 13.41 -12.53
N TYR A 265 10.97 12.08 -12.36
CA TYR A 265 11.47 11.45 -11.14
C TYR A 265 12.99 11.29 -11.13
N LEU A 266 13.61 11.70 -10.03
CA LEU A 266 15.03 11.50 -9.75
C LEU A 266 15.22 10.15 -9.04
N VAL A 267 14.51 9.93 -7.93
CA VAL A 267 14.40 8.63 -7.25
C VAL A 267 12.98 8.48 -6.69
N ASN A 268 12.42 7.26 -6.76
CA ASN A 268 11.05 6.98 -6.36
C ASN A 268 10.92 5.58 -5.79
N ASN A 269 10.39 5.51 -4.57
CA ASN A 269 9.70 4.36 -4.02
C ASN A 269 8.23 4.73 -3.82
N HIS A 270 7.34 4.09 -4.59
CA HIS A 270 5.94 4.50 -4.79
C HIS A 270 5.10 4.66 -3.51
N MET A 271 5.55 4.13 -2.37
CA MET A 271 4.84 4.19 -1.08
C MET A 271 5.69 4.71 0.09
N GLN A 272 6.96 5.06 -0.12
CA GLN A 272 7.87 5.42 0.98
C GLN A 272 8.57 6.78 0.78
N TYR A 273 9.09 7.08 -0.41
CA TYR A 273 9.70 8.39 -0.67
C TYR A 273 9.82 8.66 -2.17
N ALA A 274 9.79 9.93 -2.56
CA ALA A 274 10.05 10.33 -3.93
C ALA A 274 10.72 11.70 -4.00
N LEU A 275 11.79 11.79 -4.77
CA LEU A 275 12.40 13.06 -5.17
C LEU A 275 12.14 13.24 -6.66
N TYR A 276 11.50 14.35 -7.03
CA TYR A 276 11.21 14.63 -8.43
C TYR A 276 11.22 16.11 -8.74
N MET A 277 11.53 16.42 -9.98
CA MET A 277 11.41 17.75 -10.55
C MET A 277 9.99 17.95 -11.09
N GLN A 278 9.44 19.14 -10.92
CA GLN A 278 8.26 19.58 -11.63
C GLN A 278 8.57 20.91 -12.30
N ASN A 279 9.02 20.85 -13.55
CA ASN A 279 9.69 21.97 -14.22
C ASN A 279 10.99 22.36 -13.48
N ASP A 280 11.07 23.59 -12.95
CA ASP A 280 12.15 24.17 -12.16
C ASP A 280 11.99 23.99 -10.63
N ASP A 281 10.88 23.39 -10.18
CA ASP A 281 10.62 23.10 -8.77
C ASP A 281 11.17 21.72 -8.36
N LEU A 282 11.85 21.64 -7.21
CA LEU A 282 12.20 20.38 -6.56
C LEU A 282 11.10 19.98 -5.57
N ILE A 283 10.66 18.73 -5.67
CA ILE A 283 9.77 18.12 -4.69
C ILE A 283 10.52 17.03 -3.95
N VAL A 284 10.46 17.08 -2.62
CA VAL A 284 10.86 16.00 -1.72
C VAL A 284 9.60 15.46 -1.04
N GLN A 285 9.32 14.19 -1.24
CA GLN A 285 8.16 13.50 -0.69
C GLN A 285 8.64 12.35 0.19
N LEU A 286 8.26 12.33 1.46
CA LEU A 286 8.66 11.33 2.46
C LEU A 286 7.42 10.79 3.15
N ASN A 287 7.34 9.48 3.34
CA ASN A 287 6.24 8.86 4.08
C ASN A 287 6.36 9.20 5.58
N THR A 288 5.22 9.17 6.26
CA THR A 288 5.10 9.46 7.68
C THR A 288 4.55 8.23 8.41
N GLU A 289 4.67 8.22 9.74
CA GLU A 289 4.12 7.17 10.62
C GLU A 289 2.62 6.88 10.38
N SER A 290 1.89 7.83 9.80
CA SER A 290 0.47 7.69 9.44
C SER A 290 0.22 7.05 8.06
N GLY A 291 1.26 6.64 7.33
CA GLY A 291 1.17 6.15 5.96
C GLY A 291 0.82 7.24 4.92
N GLN A 292 0.86 8.52 5.32
CA GLN A 292 0.68 9.68 4.43
C GLN A 292 2.03 10.27 4.02
N PHE A 293 2.10 10.83 2.83
CA PHE A 293 3.31 11.49 2.35
C PHE A 293 3.40 12.96 2.79
N SER A 294 4.43 13.28 3.57
CA SER A 294 4.91 14.65 3.77
C SER A 294 5.59 15.14 2.49
N LYS A 295 5.08 16.22 1.89
CA LYS A 295 5.58 16.78 0.63
C LYS A 295 6.14 18.18 0.84
N LEU A 296 7.46 18.32 0.72
CA LEU A 296 8.17 19.59 0.64
C LEU A 296 8.33 20.00 -0.82
N THR A 297 7.98 21.25 -1.15
CA THR A 297 8.11 21.81 -2.50
C THR A 297 8.96 23.06 -2.46
N PHE A 298 10.11 23.02 -3.14
CA PHE A 298 11.06 24.11 -3.27
C PHE A 298 10.94 24.70 -4.66
N LYS A 299 10.39 25.92 -4.74
CA LYS A 299 10.09 26.55 -6.02
C LYS A 299 11.29 27.20 -6.65
N ASP A 300 11.36 27.15 -7.98
CA ASP A 300 12.38 27.82 -8.81
C ASP A 300 13.83 27.50 -8.35
N VAL A 301 14.06 26.31 -7.80
CA VAL A 301 15.36 25.96 -7.20
C VAL A 301 16.41 25.69 -8.28
N VAL A 302 15.98 25.21 -9.46
CA VAL A 302 16.86 24.97 -10.60
C VAL A 302 16.81 26.15 -11.55
N THR A 303 17.93 26.85 -11.66
CA THR A 303 18.01 28.10 -12.43
C THR A 303 18.69 27.95 -13.79
N GLU A 304 19.33 26.81 -14.06
CA GLU A 304 19.99 26.51 -15.33
C GLU A 304 19.92 25.02 -15.68
N THR A 305 20.11 24.69 -16.96
CA THR A 305 20.30 23.30 -17.41
C THR A 305 21.75 22.88 -17.15
N GLY A 306 21.99 21.68 -16.63
CA GLY A 306 23.34 21.22 -16.31
C GLY A 306 23.33 20.15 -15.22
N TRP A 307 24.50 19.86 -14.64
CA TRP A 307 24.66 18.95 -13.50
C TRP A 307 24.27 19.65 -12.19
N HIS A 308 23.49 18.96 -11.38
CA HIS A 308 23.02 19.36 -10.05
C HIS A 308 23.07 18.17 -9.09
N ASP A 309 23.01 18.46 -7.79
CA ASP A 309 22.80 17.43 -6.77
C ASP A 309 21.78 17.86 -5.70
N VAL A 310 21.11 16.85 -5.14
CA VAL A 310 20.21 17.00 -4.01
C VAL A 310 20.57 15.99 -2.94
N GLN A 311 20.63 16.43 -1.68
CA GLN A 311 20.75 15.56 -0.51
C GLN A 311 19.64 15.84 0.49
N VAL A 312 18.90 14.80 0.86
CA VAL A 312 17.86 14.82 1.89
C VAL A 312 18.36 14.01 3.07
N ILE A 313 18.45 14.63 4.25
CA ILE A 313 19.00 14.01 5.46
C ILE A 313 17.94 14.05 6.56
N VAL A 314 17.52 12.87 7.00
CA VAL A 314 16.67 12.66 8.18
C VAL A 314 17.60 12.22 9.32
N ASP A 315 17.74 13.06 10.33
CA ASP A 315 18.51 12.79 11.55
C ASP A 315 17.54 12.79 12.73
N ALA A 316 16.90 11.63 12.96
CA ALA A 316 15.94 11.42 14.03
C ALA A 316 16.58 11.55 15.42
N ASP A 317 17.86 11.17 15.55
CA ASP A 317 18.61 11.30 16.81
C ASP A 317 18.68 12.76 17.29
N ASN A 318 18.84 13.69 16.34
CA ASN A 318 18.84 15.13 16.61
C ASN A 318 17.50 15.82 16.31
N GLY A 319 16.49 15.08 15.85
CA GLY A 319 15.15 15.58 15.53
C GLY A 319 15.10 16.51 14.31
N THR A 320 16.00 16.35 13.33
CA THR A 320 16.11 17.28 12.19
C THR A 320 15.96 16.62 10.83
N LEU A 321 15.21 17.26 9.93
CA LEU A 321 15.18 17.00 8.49
C LEU A 321 15.88 18.15 7.76
N LYS A 322 16.85 17.85 6.90
CA LYS A 322 17.54 18.85 6.08
C LYS A 322 17.51 18.51 4.60
N VAL A 323 17.46 19.54 3.76
CA VAL A 323 17.59 19.42 2.30
C VAL A 323 18.68 20.35 1.81
N TYR A 324 19.65 19.79 1.09
CA TYR A 324 20.70 20.51 0.39
C TYR A 324 20.48 20.42 -1.12
N PHE A 325 20.69 21.53 -1.83
CA PHE A 325 20.66 21.59 -3.29
C PHE A 325 21.88 22.35 -3.80
N ASP A 326 22.66 21.75 -4.69
CA ASP A 326 23.95 22.26 -5.15
C ASP A 326 24.90 22.62 -3.98
N GLY A 327 24.80 21.86 -2.88
CA GLY A 327 25.57 22.05 -1.65
C GLY A 327 25.04 23.13 -0.70
N ASN A 328 24.00 23.86 -1.08
CA ASN A 328 23.38 24.88 -0.23
C ASN A 328 22.24 24.28 0.58
N GLU A 329 22.22 24.54 1.88
CA GLU A 329 21.07 24.17 2.73
C GLU A 329 19.86 25.03 2.32
N ILE A 330 18.84 24.39 1.74
CA ILE A 330 17.60 25.05 1.32
C ILE A 330 16.44 24.77 2.28
N TYR A 331 16.63 23.84 3.21
CA TYR A 331 15.64 23.50 4.23
C TYR A 331 16.30 22.91 5.48
N THR A 332 15.79 23.32 6.64
CA THR A 332 15.95 22.63 7.91
C THR A 332 14.59 22.65 8.61
N GLY A 333 14.12 21.48 9.04
CA GLY A 333 12.86 21.28 9.75
C GLY A 333 12.97 20.12 10.75
N SER A 334 11.84 19.70 11.31
CA SER A 334 11.77 18.54 12.20
C SER A 334 11.76 17.24 11.42
N SER A 335 12.41 16.19 11.94
CA SER A 335 12.25 14.81 11.46
C SER A 335 11.08 14.08 12.13
N GLU A 336 10.41 14.70 13.10
CA GLU A 336 9.31 14.11 13.87
C GLU A 336 8.16 13.66 12.95
N GLY A 337 7.74 12.40 13.11
CA GLY A 337 6.68 11.77 12.31
C GLY A 337 7.11 11.28 10.92
N ILE A 338 8.38 11.43 10.52
CA ILE A 338 8.92 10.85 9.28
C ILE A 338 9.40 9.43 9.56
N MET A 339 8.79 8.43 8.93
CA MET A 339 9.18 7.02 9.06
C MET A 339 9.17 6.35 7.69
N ILE A 340 10.29 5.68 7.37
CA ILE A 340 10.43 4.83 6.18
C ILE A 340 10.20 3.40 6.67
N GLU A 341 9.02 2.86 6.42
CA GLU A 341 8.59 1.55 6.92
C GLU A 341 9.25 0.39 6.14
N ASN A 342 8.98 -0.85 6.56
CA ASN A 342 9.35 -2.07 5.84
C ASN A 342 8.90 -2.03 4.36
N ALA A 343 9.64 -2.72 3.49
CA ALA A 343 9.41 -2.73 2.06
C ALA A 343 7.95 -3.09 1.68
N LYS A 344 7.18 -2.10 1.23
CA LYS A 344 5.83 -2.29 0.66
C LYS A 344 5.91 -2.45 -0.86
N TYR A 345 5.34 -3.54 -1.40
CA TYR A 345 4.99 -3.94 -2.78
C TYR A 345 5.81 -3.46 -4.02
N TRP A 346 6.44 -2.28 -4.04
CA TRP A 346 7.07 -1.63 -5.18
C TRP A 346 8.58 -1.41 -4.99
N ASP A 347 9.35 -1.67 -6.05
CA ASP A 347 10.79 -1.47 -6.06
C ASP A 347 11.19 0.02 -6.04
N VAL A 348 12.43 0.31 -5.62
CA VAL A 348 13.05 1.63 -5.73
C VAL A 348 13.49 1.85 -7.18
N THR A 349 13.16 3.00 -7.75
CA THR A 349 13.45 3.35 -9.15
C THR A 349 14.13 4.71 -9.26
N THR A 350 14.99 4.91 -10.25
CA THR A 350 15.66 6.20 -10.51
C THR A 350 15.63 6.56 -11.99
N GLY A 351 15.64 7.87 -12.30
CA GLY A 351 15.58 8.41 -13.66
C GLY A 351 14.21 8.29 -14.33
N GLY A 352 13.17 7.95 -13.57
CA GLY A 352 11.80 7.73 -14.03
C GLY A 352 11.11 6.61 -13.24
N THR A 353 9.87 6.27 -13.61
CA THR A 353 9.15 5.12 -13.07
C THR A 353 8.65 4.19 -14.19
N PRO A 354 8.28 2.93 -13.89
CA PRO A 354 7.73 2.00 -14.88
C PRO A 354 6.41 2.46 -15.51
N TRP A 355 5.73 3.45 -14.90
CA TRP A 355 4.45 4.00 -15.34
C TRP A 355 4.54 5.39 -15.98
N GLY A 356 5.75 5.95 -16.14
CA GLY A 356 6.01 7.20 -16.87
C GLY A 356 6.88 8.22 -16.11
N SER A 357 6.85 9.49 -16.56
CA SER A 357 7.58 10.61 -15.92
C SER A 357 9.10 10.43 -15.89
N ALA A 358 9.67 9.96 -17.00
CA ALA A 358 11.12 9.81 -17.20
C ALA A 358 11.86 11.15 -17.11
N LEU A 359 13.08 11.10 -16.60
CA LEU A 359 13.97 12.25 -16.55
C LEU A 359 14.45 12.63 -17.96
N ASP A 360 14.22 13.87 -18.38
CA ASP A 360 14.86 14.46 -19.56
C ASP A 360 16.27 14.96 -19.17
N GLY A 361 17.17 13.99 -19.02
CA GLY A 361 18.45 14.22 -18.36
C GLY A 361 19.24 12.94 -18.13
N GLN A 362 20.21 12.98 -17.23
CA GLN A 362 21.03 11.83 -16.85
C GLN A 362 21.17 11.74 -15.34
N ILE A 363 21.29 10.52 -14.80
CA ILE A 363 21.66 10.27 -13.40
C ILE A 363 23.12 9.84 -13.38
N ALA A 364 23.95 10.50 -12.57
CA ALA A 364 25.33 10.10 -12.31
C ALA A 364 25.46 9.29 -11.03
N ASP A 365 24.59 9.56 -10.04
CA ASP A 365 24.61 8.86 -8.77
C ASP A 365 23.27 8.83 -8.05
N VAL A 366 23.01 7.74 -7.33
CA VAL A 366 21.95 7.62 -6.32
C VAL A 366 22.54 6.91 -5.11
N THR A 367 22.52 7.58 -3.97
CA THR A 367 22.99 7.06 -2.70
C THR A 367 21.84 7.07 -1.69
N ILE A 368 21.52 5.93 -1.09
CA ILE A 368 20.54 5.80 -0.01
C ILE A 368 21.27 5.14 1.17
N LEU A 369 21.28 5.79 2.34
CA LEU A 369 22.00 5.33 3.52
C LEU A 369 21.06 5.31 4.73
N ASP A 370 21.18 4.27 5.56
CA ASP A 370 20.56 4.16 6.89
C ASP A 370 21.35 4.93 7.96
N LYS A 371 21.69 6.18 7.65
CA LYS A 371 22.24 7.13 8.62
C LYS A 371 22.17 8.56 8.11
N ALA A 372 22.17 9.49 9.03
CA ALA A 372 22.39 10.90 8.74
C ALA A 372 23.89 11.16 8.50
N VAL A 373 24.23 11.82 7.39
CA VAL A 373 25.61 12.22 7.05
C VAL A 373 25.78 13.73 7.06
N SER A 374 27.01 14.21 7.15
CA SER A 374 27.31 15.63 7.06
C SER A 374 27.63 16.07 5.63
N ILE A 375 27.14 17.23 5.21
CA ILE A 375 27.40 17.85 3.91
C ILE A 375 28.35 19.05 4.09
N ASP A 376 29.46 19.08 3.36
CA ASP A 376 30.30 20.27 3.25
C ASP A 376 29.84 21.08 2.02
N SER A 377 29.32 22.28 2.27
CA SER A 377 28.84 23.18 1.21
C SER A 377 29.97 23.76 0.35
N ASN A 378 31.24 23.57 0.74
CA ASN A 378 32.40 24.03 -0.03
C ASN A 378 32.92 22.99 -1.04
N ASP A 379 32.48 21.73 -0.94
CA ASP A 379 32.84 20.67 -1.88
C ASP A 379 32.19 20.91 -3.25
N SER A 380 32.80 20.42 -4.34
CA SER A 380 32.14 20.40 -5.65
C SER A 380 31.03 19.35 -5.73
N ILE A 381 30.20 19.37 -6.78
CA ILE A 381 29.16 18.33 -7.00
C ILE A 381 29.78 16.92 -7.04
N ALA A 382 30.92 16.76 -7.73
CA ALA A 382 31.61 15.47 -7.82
C ALA A 382 32.27 15.06 -6.49
N GLU A 383 32.80 16.03 -5.72
CA GLU A 383 33.38 15.78 -4.40
C GLU A 383 32.30 15.40 -3.38
N ARG A 384 31.12 16.04 -3.41
CA ARG A 384 29.97 15.66 -2.57
C ARG A 384 29.40 14.30 -2.93
N MET A 385 29.30 13.99 -4.23
CA MET A 385 28.91 12.66 -4.69
C MET A 385 29.82 11.59 -4.07
N GLN A 386 31.14 11.79 -4.09
CA GLN A 386 32.10 10.85 -3.49
C GLN A 386 32.06 10.84 -1.95
N SER A 387 31.98 12.00 -1.30
CA SER A 387 32.05 12.09 0.17
C SER A 387 30.81 11.55 0.88
N VAL A 388 29.63 11.65 0.26
CA VAL A 388 28.40 11.00 0.76
C VAL A 388 28.51 9.48 0.65
N GLN A 389 29.07 8.95 -0.45
CA GLN A 389 29.31 7.52 -0.64
C GLN A 389 30.34 6.96 0.34
N GLU A 390 31.46 7.66 0.54
CA GLU A 390 32.52 7.26 1.48
C GLU A 390 32.01 7.20 2.92
N GLN A 391 31.22 8.18 3.34
CA GLN A 391 30.57 8.16 4.65
C GLN A 391 29.64 6.94 4.79
N GLY A 392 28.99 6.50 3.72
CA GLY A 392 28.19 5.27 3.67
C GLY A 392 28.99 3.95 3.76
N ASN A 393 30.27 3.94 3.38
CA ASN A 393 31.07 2.73 3.19
C ASN A 393 31.63 2.09 4.49
N GLU A 394 31.34 2.68 5.67
CA GLU A 394 31.53 2.00 6.96
C GLU A 394 30.41 0.97 7.27
N THR A 395 29.30 0.99 6.51
CA THR A 395 28.14 0.08 6.64
C THR A 395 27.48 -0.27 5.29
N GLY A 396 28.20 -0.21 4.16
CA GLY A 396 27.72 -0.71 2.87
C GLY A 396 26.94 0.28 2.01
N SER A 397 27.66 1.17 1.31
CA SER A 397 27.09 1.96 0.20
C SER A 397 27.65 1.45 -1.13
N LYS A 398 26.79 1.31 -2.16
CA LYS A 398 27.20 0.97 -3.53
C LYS A 398 26.92 2.13 -4.48
N THR A 399 27.95 2.57 -5.19
CA THR A 399 27.85 3.39 -6.41
C THR A 399 28.83 2.90 -7.49
N PRO A 400 28.61 3.20 -8.78
CA PRO A 400 29.35 2.60 -9.89
C PRO A 400 30.74 3.24 -10.10
N THR A 401 31.76 2.44 -9.80
CA THR A 401 33.19 2.43 -10.20
C THR A 401 33.95 3.74 -10.54
N ASP A 402 35.05 4.01 -9.82
CA ASP A 402 36.33 4.42 -10.45
C ASP A 402 37.59 3.85 -9.72
N PRO A 403 38.58 3.29 -10.46
CA PRO A 403 39.87 2.72 -9.99
C PRO A 403 41.06 3.65 -9.61
N GLU A 404 41.76 3.24 -8.53
CA GLU A 404 43.24 3.19 -8.22
C GLU A 404 44.14 4.46 -8.10
N PRO A 405 45.26 4.51 -7.30
CA PRO A 405 46.22 3.42 -6.97
C PRO A 405 46.93 3.36 -5.56
N ASP A 406 47.55 2.19 -5.31
CA ASP A 406 48.39 1.65 -4.20
C ASP A 406 49.38 2.55 -3.41
N ASN A 407 49.45 2.33 -2.08
CA ASN A 407 50.68 2.35 -1.27
C ASN A 407 50.51 1.57 0.05
N GLY A 408 50.81 0.27 0.02
CA GLY A 408 50.72 -0.63 1.19
C GLY A 408 51.68 -0.36 2.36
N ASN A 409 51.36 -0.98 3.52
CA ASN A 409 52.25 -1.89 4.29
C ASN A 409 51.81 -2.05 5.77
N THR A 410 51.10 -3.15 6.04
CA THR A 410 51.21 -4.12 7.18
C THR A 410 51.21 -3.63 8.64
N THR A 411 50.29 -4.14 9.47
CA THR A 411 50.49 -5.31 10.38
C THR A 411 49.21 -5.66 11.19
N ASP A 412 48.60 -6.82 10.86
CA ASP A 412 48.07 -7.94 11.69
C ASP A 412 48.43 -7.91 13.22
N PRO A 413 47.65 -8.45 14.22
CA PRO A 413 46.76 -9.62 14.14
C PRO A 413 45.52 -9.74 15.08
N ASP A 414 44.38 -10.25 14.60
CA ASP A 414 43.91 -11.63 14.85
C ASP A 414 42.60 -11.87 14.07
N ASN A 415 42.60 -12.98 13.34
CA ASN A 415 41.59 -13.43 12.37
C ASN A 415 40.89 -14.69 12.92
N SER A 416 39.75 -15.01 12.32
CA SER A 416 39.11 -16.32 12.10
C SER A 416 38.00 -16.67 13.09
N ASP A 417 36.78 -16.91 12.63
CA ASP A 417 36.41 -17.71 11.44
C ASP A 417 35.43 -16.98 10.49
N GLY A 418 35.86 -16.74 9.25
CA GLY A 418 35.07 -16.18 8.16
C GLY A 418 34.65 -17.29 7.20
N GLY A 419 33.33 -17.43 6.99
CA GLY A 419 32.79 -18.35 6.00
C GLY A 419 32.90 -17.74 4.60
N ASN A 420 33.57 -18.45 3.69
CA ASN A 420 33.58 -18.14 2.26
C ASN A 420 32.13 -18.24 1.74
N SER A 421 31.57 -17.12 1.34
CA SER A 421 30.22 -17.04 0.81
C SER A 421 30.24 -17.34 -0.70
N GLU A 422 29.16 -17.88 -1.25
CA GLU A 422 29.12 -18.22 -2.68
C GLU A 422 28.77 -16.98 -3.52
N ALA A 423 29.48 -16.76 -4.64
CA ALA A 423 29.15 -15.71 -5.60
C ALA A 423 27.76 -15.87 -6.23
N THR A 424 26.99 -14.79 -6.29
CA THR A 424 25.76 -14.74 -7.10
C THR A 424 26.12 -14.38 -8.56
N ILE A 425 25.71 -15.24 -9.51
CA ILE A 425 26.01 -15.07 -10.93
C ILE A 425 24.72 -14.77 -11.71
N SER A 426 24.71 -13.71 -12.50
CA SER A 426 23.58 -13.28 -13.34
C SER A 426 24.06 -12.81 -14.73
N GLY A 427 23.14 -12.42 -15.61
CA GLY A 427 23.44 -11.89 -16.94
C GLY A 427 22.96 -12.80 -18.08
N VAL A 428 23.63 -12.74 -19.22
CA VAL A 428 23.21 -13.49 -20.42
C VAL A 428 23.80 -14.89 -20.39
N HIS A 429 22.99 -15.87 -20.02
CA HIS A 429 23.35 -17.29 -19.93
C HIS A 429 23.09 -18.09 -21.21
N THR A 430 22.57 -17.45 -22.26
CA THR A 430 22.24 -18.14 -23.51
C THR A 430 22.82 -17.42 -24.73
N GLY A 431 23.24 -18.21 -25.72
CA GLY A 431 23.70 -17.71 -27.01
C GLY A 431 23.05 -18.48 -28.15
N GLU A 432 22.90 -17.83 -29.29
CA GLU A 432 22.48 -18.48 -30.52
C GLU A 432 23.45 -18.15 -31.65
N VAL A 433 23.77 -19.16 -32.45
CA VAL A 433 24.48 -19.05 -33.72
C VAL A 433 23.71 -19.81 -34.78
N THR A 434 23.86 -19.42 -36.04
CA THR A 434 23.30 -20.15 -37.17
C THR A 434 24.41 -20.41 -38.16
N GLU A 435 24.62 -21.67 -38.54
CA GLU A 435 25.61 -22.02 -39.55
C GLU A 435 25.40 -21.22 -40.86
N ASP A 436 26.49 -20.94 -41.59
CA ASP A 436 26.53 -20.15 -42.83
C ASP A 436 26.02 -18.69 -42.77
N VAL A 437 25.57 -18.21 -41.60
CA VAL A 437 24.96 -16.89 -41.45
C VAL A 437 25.64 -16.11 -40.33
N ASP A 438 25.48 -16.59 -39.10
CA ASP A 438 25.87 -15.88 -37.89
C ASP A 438 26.67 -16.85 -37.02
N LEU A 439 27.99 -16.87 -37.25
CA LEU A 439 28.91 -17.84 -36.66
C LEU A 439 29.41 -17.45 -35.27
N THR A 440 28.99 -16.31 -34.74
CA THR A 440 29.49 -15.80 -33.46
C THR A 440 28.34 -15.32 -32.60
N SER A 441 28.34 -15.74 -31.33
CA SER A 441 27.43 -15.24 -30.31
C SER A 441 28.24 -14.72 -29.14
N SER A 442 27.78 -13.68 -28.48
CA SER A 442 28.47 -13.11 -27.33
C SER A 442 27.47 -12.64 -26.29
N GLY A 443 27.84 -12.76 -25.03
CA GLY A 443 27.06 -12.27 -23.91
C GLY A 443 27.97 -11.81 -22.79
N LYS A 444 27.37 -11.33 -21.72
CA LYS A 444 28.08 -10.92 -20.51
C LYS A 444 27.39 -11.53 -19.31
N LEU A 445 28.17 -12.26 -18.51
CA LEU A 445 27.82 -12.66 -17.17
C LEU A 445 28.39 -11.67 -16.17
N THR A 446 27.73 -11.53 -15.04
CA THR A 446 28.15 -10.70 -13.91
C THR A 446 28.18 -11.59 -12.68
N ALA A 447 29.28 -11.57 -11.94
CA ALA A 447 29.40 -12.23 -10.66
C ALA A 447 29.46 -11.18 -9.55
N THR A 448 28.82 -11.45 -8.42
CA THR A 448 28.87 -10.61 -7.22
C THR A 448 29.10 -11.55 -6.04
N ASP A 449 30.23 -11.38 -5.37
CA ASP A 449 30.63 -12.20 -4.23
C ASP A 449 30.67 -11.34 -2.96
N PRO A 450 30.08 -11.81 -1.83
CA PRO A 450 30.23 -11.14 -0.54
C PRO A 450 31.68 -11.04 -0.07
N ASP A 451 32.57 -11.94 -0.51
CA ASP A 451 33.99 -11.94 -0.19
C ASP A 451 34.77 -10.96 -1.09
N PRO A 452 35.45 -9.96 -0.51
CA PRO A 452 36.14 -8.91 -1.27
C PRO A 452 37.20 -9.45 -2.23
N GLY A 453 37.03 -9.17 -3.53
CA GLY A 453 37.97 -9.57 -4.58
C GLY A 453 37.63 -10.88 -5.27
N GLU A 454 36.54 -11.55 -4.90
CA GLU A 454 36.15 -12.85 -5.46
C GLU A 454 34.99 -12.77 -6.49
N GLY A 455 34.38 -11.59 -6.68
CA GLY A 455 33.27 -11.33 -7.63
C GLY A 455 33.64 -11.27 -9.13
N GLY A 456 34.72 -11.92 -9.56
CA GLY A 456 35.13 -12.00 -10.96
C GLY A 456 35.02 -13.42 -11.52
N PHE A 457 35.23 -13.59 -12.82
CA PHE A 457 35.31 -14.93 -13.44
C PHE A 457 36.76 -15.38 -13.61
N GLN A 458 36.97 -16.69 -13.61
CA GLN A 458 38.25 -17.27 -14.04
C GLN A 458 38.26 -17.27 -15.58
N GLU A 459 39.20 -16.53 -16.18
CA GLU A 459 39.37 -16.53 -17.65
C GLU A 459 39.55 -17.96 -18.16
N ALA A 460 38.73 -18.35 -19.12
CA ALA A 460 38.72 -19.71 -19.65
C ALA A 460 38.41 -19.71 -21.15
N THR A 461 39.16 -20.55 -21.88
CA THR A 461 38.83 -20.95 -23.25
C THR A 461 38.49 -22.44 -23.23
N MET A 462 37.32 -22.78 -23.75
CA MET A 462 36.76 -24.11 -23.75
C MET A 462 36.41 -24.52 -25.18
N ASP A 463 37.00 -25.63 -25.64
CA ASP A 463 36.68 -26.24 -26.93
C ASP A 463 35.34 -26.98 -26.80
N GLY A 464 34.36 -26.57 -27.61
CA GLY A 464 33.11 -27.28 -27.82
C GLY A 464 33.21 -28.34 -28.91
N ASP A 465 32.13 -29.09 -29.11
CA ASP A 465 31.98 -30.07 -30.18
C ASP A 465 31.86 -29.39 -31.56
N TYR A 466 31.31 -28.16 -31.63
CA TYR A 466 31.08 -27.44 -32.89
C TYR A 466 31.73 -26.04 -32.96
N GLY A 467 32.22 -25.51 -31.84
CA GLY A 467 32.83 -24.17 -31.79
C GLY A 467 33.69 -23.94 -30.55
N GLU A 468 34.26 -22.74 -30.42
CA GLU A 468 35.12 -22.36 -29.29
C GLU A 468 34.42 -21.31 -28.43
N PHE A 469 34.37 -21.54 -27.11
CA PHE A 469 33.84 -20.61 -26.12
C PHE A 469 34.97 -19.97 -25.33
N VAL A 470 34.96 -18.65 -25.21
CA VAL A 470 35.92 -17.88 -24.41
C VAL A 470 35.14 -17.02 -23.43
N ILE A 471 35.54 -16.99 -22.16
CA ILE A 471 35.08 -16.03 -21.16
C ILE A 471 36.27 -15.34 -20.52
N ASP A 472 36.22 -14.01 -20.42
CA ASP A 472 37.25 -13.22 -19.75
C ASP A 472 36.94 -13.04 -18.25
N GLU A 473 37.90 -12.46 -17.50
CA GLU A 473 37.75 -12.23 -16.05
C GLU A 473 36.57 -11.31 -15.69
N LYS A 474 36.05 -10.55 -16.67
CA LYS A 474 34.91 -9.63 -16.53
C LYS A 474 33.58 -10.26 -16.93
N GLY A 475 33.58 -11.55 -17.21
CA GLY A 475 32.40 -12.32 -17.59
C GLY A 475 31.92 -12.06 -19.02
N ASN A 476 32.67 -11.34 -19.85
CA ASN A 476 32.33 -11.24 -21.27
C ASN A 476 32.69 -12.58 -21.91
N TRP A 477 31.68 -13.22 -22.49
CA TRP A 477 31.89 -14.45 -23.20
C TRP A 477 31.58 -14.31 -24.68
N THR A 478 32.30 -15.08 -25.49
CA THR A 478 32.09 -15.19 -26.92
C THR A 478 32.19 -16.65 -27.31
N TYR A 479 31.20 -17.14 -28.04
CA TYR A 479 31.22 -18.41 -28.71
C TYR A 479 31.41 -18.18 -30.21
N THR A 480 32.35 -18.89 -30.83
CA THR A 480 32.59 -18.87 -32.28
C THR A 480 32.39 -20.27 -32.85
N LEU A 481 31.36 -20.43 -33.68
CA LEU A 481 31.08 -21.65 -34.43
C LEU A 481 32.16 -21.87 -35.49
N THR A 482 32.69 -23.10 -35.56
CA THR A 482 33.65 -23.47 -36.61
C THR A 482 32.90 -24.04 -37.80
N GLU A 483 32.88 -23.33 -38.93
CA GLU A 483 32.35 -23.88 -40.19
C GLU A 483 33.07 -25.20 -40.55
N SER A 484 32.30 -26.28 -40.63
CA SER A 484 32.78 -27.63 -40.94
C SER A 484 31.65 -28.46 -41.56
N ASP A 485 31.98 -29.34 -42.51
CA ASP A 485 31.06 -30.31 -43.15
C ASP A 485 30.33 -31.24 -42.14
N ASP A 486 30.68 -31.17 -40.85
CA ASP A 486 30.06 -31.91 -39.75
C ASP A 486 28.76 -31.25 -39.22
N LEU A 487 28.44 -30.03 -39.65
CA LEU A 487 27.20 -29.30 -39.32
C LEU A 487 26.14 -29.36 -40.44
N ASP A 488 26.54 -29.64 -41.69
CA ASP A 488 25.69 -29.75 -42.91
C ASP A 488 24.49 -30.75 -42.82
N TRP A 489 24.33 -31.47 -41.70
CA TRP A 489 23.19 -32.34 -41.44
C TRP A 489 22.06 -31.66 -40.66
N LEU A 490 22.29 -30.47 -40.10
CA LEU A 490 21.28 -29.68 -39.40
C LEU A 490 20.46 -28.92 -40.44
N ASP A 491 19.28 -29.43 -40.79
CA ASP A 491 18.38 -28.71 -41.69
C ASP A 491 17.81 -27.45 -40.97
N THR A 492 17.23 -26.51 -41.71
CA THR A 492 16.60 -25.30 -41.14
C THR A 492 15.54 -25.67 -40.13
N GLY A 493 15.76 -25.31 -38.86
CA GLY A 493 14.86 -25.61 -37.74
C GLY A 493 15.33 -26.79 -36.87
N ASP A 494 16.41 -27.48 -37.24
CA ASP A 494 17.16 -28.34 -36.33
C ASP A 494 18.13 -27.50 -35.49
N THR A 495 18.27 -27.84 -34.21
CA THR A 495 19.18 -27.14 -33.28
C THR A 495 19.93 -28.17 -32.45
N VAL A 496 21.23 -27.97 -32.28
CA VAL A 496 22.04 -28.70 -31.29
C VAL A 496 22.56 -27.74 -30.24
N THR A 497 22.66 -28.22 -29.01
CA THR A 497 23.01 -27.37 -27.86
C THR A 497 24.37 -27.76 -27.31
N GLU A 498 25.20 -26.75 -27.05
CA GLU A 498 26.45 -26.87 -26.31
C GLU A 498 26.32 -26.15 -24.96
N THR A 499 26.88 -26.73 -23.90
CA THR A 499 26.82 -26.16 -22.54
C THR A 499 28.21 -26.03 -21.97
N PHE A 500 28.56 -24.82 -21.53
CA PHE A 500 29.87 -24.48 -20.98
C PHE A 500 29.74 -24.06 -19.53
N THR A 501 30.43 -24.74 -18.62
CA THR A 501 30.47 -24.36 -17.19
C THR A 501 31.57 -23.36 -16.94
N VAL A 502 31.20 -22.15 -16.49
CA VAL A 502 32.12 -21.08 -16.09
C VAL A 502 32.24 -21.02 -14.58
N LYS A 503 33.33 -20.43 -14.08
CA LYS A 503 33.60 -20.32 -12.64
C LYS A 503 33.98 -18.91 -12.24
N THR A 504 33.54 -18.52 -11.07
CA THR A 504 34.00 -17.30 -10.38
C THR A 504 35.31 -17.54 -9.63
N ILE A 505 35.91 -16.47 -9.11
CA ILE A 505 37.22 -16.53 -8.45
C ILE A 505 37.16 -17.36 -7.15
N ASP A 506 36.06 -17.25 -6.37
CA ASP A 506 35.73 -18.08 -5.18
C ASP A 506 35.52 -19.58 -5.51
N GLY A 507 35.21 -19.87 -6.77
CA GLY A 507 34.98 -21.22 -7.29
C GLY A 507 33.50 -21.58 -7.53
N THR A 508 32.58 -20.64 -7.29
CA THR A 508 31.16 -20.81 -7.63
C THR A 508 30.97 -20.97 -9.14
N THR A 509 30.01 -21.80 -9.57
CA THR A 509 29.87 -22.24 -10.97
C THR A 509 28.55 -21.81 -11.59
N ALA A 510 28.57 -21.42 -12.85
CA ALA A 510 27.37 -21.19 -13.67
C ALA A 510 27.50 -21.85 -15.05
N GLU A 511 26.37 -22.08 -15.72
CA GLU A 511 26.35 -22.63 -17.08
C GLU A 511 25.95 -21.57 -18.11
N VAL A 512 26.59 -21.61 -19.28
CA VAL A 512 26.18 -20.89 -20.49
C VAL A 512 25.80 -21.90 -21.56
N VAL A 513 24.61 -21.73 -22.12
CA VAL A 513 24.02 -22.65 -23.09
C VAL A 513 23.99 -21.97 -24.47
N VAL A 514 24.69 -22.54 -25.45
CA VAL A 514 24.72 -22.05 -26.83
C VAL A 514 23.95 -22.99 -27.73
N ASN A 515 22.95 -22.45 -28.43
CA ASN A 515 22.20 -23.15 -29.45
C ASN A 515 22.82 -22.90 -30.82
N VAL A 516 23.22 -23.97 -31.49
CA VAL A 516 23.70 -23.98 -32.87
C VAL A 516 22.55 -24.39 -33.77
N ASN A 517 22.03 -23.43 -34.52
CA ASN A 517 20.90 -23.60 -35.41
C ASN A 517 21.37 -24.03 -36.80
N GLY A 518 20.72 -25.06 -37.33
CA GLY A 518 20.90 -25.58 -38.67
C GLY A 518 20.34 -24.68 -39.75
N ARG A 519 20.87 -24.82 -40.95
CA ARG A 519 20.36 -24.15 -42.13
C ARG A 519 20.39 -25.08 -43.32
N ASP A 520 19.28 -25.07 -44.07
CA ASP A 520 19.18 -25.79 -45.35
C ASP A 520 20.29 -25.30 -46.28
N GLU A 521 21.22 -26.20 -46.58
CA GLU A 521 22.18 -26.02 -47.64
C GLU A 521 21.45 -25.63 -48.93
N PRO A 522 21.88 -24.56 -49.65
CA PRO A 522 21.28 -24.20 -50.91
C PRO A 522 21.42 -25.37 -51.89
N GLY A 523 20.36 -26.18 -51.97
CA GLY A 523 20.30 -27.36 -52.79
C GLY A 523 20.74 -26.99 -54.20
N SER A 524 21.83 -27.60 -54.65
CA SER A 524 22.32 -27.51 -56.02
C SER A 524 21.12 -27.72 -56.96
N ASN A 525 20.58 -26.63 -57.47
CA ASN A 525 19.42 -26.65 -58.34
C ASN A 525 19.84 -27.25 -59.68
N THR A 526 19.67 -28.56 -59.80
CA THR A 526 19.43 -29.23 -61.08
C THR A 526 17.98 -29.70 -61.15
N GLY A 527 17.08 -28.71 -61.28
CA GLY A 527 15.77 -28.70 -61.96
C GLY A 527 14.90 -29.95 -62.10
N GLY A 528 13.59 -29.79 -61.82
CA GLY A 528 12.55 -30.65 -62.42
C GLY A 528 11.14 -30.56 -61.83
N SER A 529 10.27 -29.80 -62.51
CA SER A 529 8.79 -29.85 -62.60
C SER A 529 8.02 -31.10 -62.08
N ASN A 530 6.93 -30.91 -61.30
CA ASN A 530 5.52 -31.36 -61.56
C ASN A 530 4.66 -31.71 -60.32
N ASN A 531 3.43 -31.14 -60.28
CA ASN A 531 2.11 -31.68 -59.88
C ASN A 531 1.87 -32.61 -58.65
N ASN A 532 0.93 -32.13 -57.81
CA ASN A 532 -0.27 -32.81 -57.24
C ASN A 532 -0.15 -33.71 -55.99
N GLY A 533 -0.77 -33.28 -54.88
CA GLY A 533 -1.57 -34.10 -53.97
C GLY A 533 -0.92 -34.69 -52.70
N GLY A 534 -1.24 -34.09 -51.54
CA GLY A 534 -1.59 -34.72 -50.25
C GLY A 534 -0.56 -35.55 -49.46
N GLY A 535 -0.35 -35.19 -48.18
CA GLY A 535 0.05 -36.15 -47.13
C GLY A 535 1.05 -35.64 -46.08
N ASN A 536 0.51 -35.15 -44.96
CA ASN A 536 0.93 -35.20 -43.54
C ASN A 536 2.40 -35.44 -43.11
N GLY A 537 2.82 -34.67 -42.10
CA GLY A 537 4.02 -34.79 -41.26
C GLY A 537 4.75 -33.44 -41.22
N GLY A 538 4.90 -32.70 -40.12
CA GLY A 538 4.87 -33.05 -38.71
C GLY A 538 6.04 -32.31 -38.07
N GLY A 539 5.85 -31.04 -37.74
CA GLY A 539 6.79 -30.17 -37.04
C GLY A 539 5.95 -29.09 -36.37
N SER A 540 5.85 -29.16 -35.04
CA SER A 540 5.15 -28.17 -34.21
C SER A 540 5.94 -26.86 -34.25
N PRO A 541 5.34 -25.69 -34.53
CA PRO A 541 6.05 -24.41 -34.52
C PRO A 541 6.39 -24.00 -33.07
N SER A 542 7.56 -23.37 -32.86
CA SER A 542 7.93 -22.79 -31.56
C SER A 542 7.20 -21.46 -31.32
N ALA A 543 6.73 -21.26 -30.09
CA ALA A 543 6.02 -20.08 -29.59
C ALA A 543 6.67 -18.74 -30.01
N GLY A 544 5.86 -17.82 -30.52
CA GLY A 544 6.25 -16.44 -30.84
C GLY A 544 5.09 -15.45 -30.62
N GLN A 545 5.33 -14.15 -30.80
CA GLN A 545 4.28 -13.14 -30.70
C GLN A 545 3.71 -12.75 -32.08
N ILE A 546 2.39 -12.57 -32.17
CA ILE A 546 1.69 -12.08 -33.37
C ILE A 546 0.92 -10.81 -33.01
N GLN A 547 1.31 -9.68 -33.59
CA GLN A 547 0.61 -8.41 -33.41
C GLN A 547 -0.60 -8.33 -34.35
N VAL A 548 -1.77 -7.98 -33.82
CA VAL A 548 -2.99 -7.73 -34.60
C VAL A 548 -3.67 -6.45 -34.14
N SER A 549 -4.42 -5.82 -35.03
CA SER A 549 -5.05 -4.51 -34.79
C SER A 549 -6.54 -4.48 -35.12
N THR A 550 -7.10 -5.60 -35.59
CA THR A 550 -8.51 -5.73 -35.94
C THR A 550 -9.04 -7.13 -35.65
N THR A 551 -10.37 -7.25 -35.48
CA THR A 551 -11.04 -8.56 -35.36
C THR A 551 -10.74 -9.51 -36.52
N ALA A 552 -10.61 -8.99 -37.74
CA ALA A 552 -10.33 -9.82 -38.91
C ALA A 552 -8.91 -10.42 -38.86
N GLU A 553 -7.94 -9.63 -38.40
CA GLU A 553 -6.56 -10.07 -38.22
C GLU A 553 -6.45 -11.10 -37.08
N LEU A 554 -7.16 -10.88 -35.97
CA LEU A 554 -7.25 -11.86 -34.87
C LEU A 554 -7.79 -13.20 -35.35
N LEU A 555 -8.94 -13.21 -36.03
CA LEU A 555 -9.54 -14.44 -36.56
C LEU A 555 -8.65 -15.11 -37.61
N GLN A 556 -7.91 -14.33 -38.39
CA GLN A 556 -6.94 -14.86 -39.35
C GLN A 556 -5.75 -15.52 -38.63
N ALA A 557 -5.19 -14.88 -37.60
CA ALA A 557 -4.11 -15.43 -36.79
C ALA A 557 -4.52 -16.75 -36.14
N LEU A 558 -5.68 -16.78 -35.48
CA LEU A 558 -6.22 -17.98 -34.83
C LEU A 558 -6.49 -19.15 -35.79
N SER A 559 -6.69 -18.88 -37.09
CA SER A 559 -6.85 -19.93 -38.11
C SER A 559 -5.53 -20.58 -38.57
N GLY A 560 -4.38 -20.01 -38.16
CA GLY A 560 -3.05 -20.52 -38.44
C GLY A 560 -2.57 -21.57 -37.44
N ASP A 561 -1.33 -22.03 -37.61
CA ASP A 561 -0.65 -22.88 -36.64
C ASP A 561 0.02 -22.00 -35.59
N VAL A 562 -0.74 -21.65 -34.56
CA VAL A 562 -0.36 -20.67 -33.52
C VAL A 562 -0.33 -21.27 -32.12
N ALA A 563 -0.32 -22.60 -32.00
CA ALA A 563 -0.23 -23.25 -30.69
C ALA A 563 1.03 -22.79 -29.93
N GLY A 564 0.87 -22.32 -28.69
CA GLY A 564 1.96 -21.75 -27.90
C GLY A 564 2.26 -20.27 -28.14
N TYR A 565 1.61 -19.61 -29.11
CA TYR A 565 1.88 -18.20 -29.43
C TYR A 565 1.09 -17.25 -28.53
N THR A 566 1.60 -16.03 -28.40
CA THR A 566 0.86 -14.88 -27.85
C THR A 566 0.39 -13.99 -29.00
N ILE A 567 -0.92 -13.84 -29.15
CA ILE A 567 -1.55 -12.86 -30.03
C ILE A 567 -1.76 -11.57 -29.25
N VAL A 568 -1.03 -10.53 -29.63
CA VAL A 568 -1.03 -9.23 -28.96
C VAL A 568 -1.93 -8.27 -29.73
N LEU A 569 -2.95 -7.75 -29.05
CA LEU A 569 -3.97 -6.87 -29.60
C LEU A 569 -3.57 -5.40 -29.41
N ALA A 570 -3.47 -4.64 -30.50
CA ALA A 570 -3.35 -3.19 -30.39
C ALA A 570 -4.62 -2.61 -29.73
N PRO A 571 -4.49 -1.52 -28.93
CA PRO A 571 -5.65 -0.85 -28.33
C PRO A 571 -6.70 -0.46 -29.35
N GLY A 572 -7.97 -0.63 -28.98
CA GLY A 572 -9.11 -0.26 -29.82
C GLY A 572 -10.23 -1.29 -29.82
N GLU A 573 -11.19 -1.06 -30.73
CA GLU A 573 -12.46 -1.78 -30.79
C GLU A 573 -12.40 -3.07 -31.60
N TYR A 574 -12.83 -4.17 -30.99
CA TYR A 574 -13.01 -5.48 -31.61
C TYR A 574 -14.49 -5.88 -31.55
N ASN A 575 -15.05 -6.26 -32.70
CA ASN A 575 -16.44 -6.72 -32.78
C ASN A 575 -16.64 -8.00 -31.97
N THR A 576 -17.91 -8.33 -31.68
CA THR A 576 -18.32 -9.66 -31.18
C THR A 576 -17.62 -10.80 -31.93
N ILE A 577 -16.97 -11.71 -31.19
CA ILE A 577 -16.30 -12.90 -31.75
C ILE A 577 -16.96 -14.21 -31.31
N ASN A 578 -17.01 -15.18 -32.22
CA ASN A 578 -17.46 -16.54 -31.95
C ASN A 578 -16.39 -17.53 -32.42
N LEU A 579 -15.65 -18.06 -31.45
CA LEU A 579 -14.61 -19.05 -31.62
C LEU A 579 -15.24 -20.43 -31.50
N ASN A 580 -15.19 -21.22 -32.58
CA ASN A 580 -15.83 -22.53 -32.60
C ASN A 580 -14.90 -23.58 -33.23
N GLY A 581 -14.47 -24.56 -32.44
CA GLY A 581 -13.60 -25.64 -32.89
C GLY A 581 -12.10 -25.32 -32.85
N TYR A 582 -11.67 -24.29 -32.13
CA TYR A 582 -10.24 -23.95 -31.98
C TYR A 582 -9.62 -24.81 -30.89
N ASN A 583 -8.87 -25.85 -31.27
CA ASN A 583 -8.27 -26.78 -30.32
C ASN A 583 -6.77 -26.83 -30.58
N PHE A 584 -5.99 -26.15 -29.74
CA PHE A 584 -4.55 -26.02 -29.91
C PHE A 584 -3.80 -27.09 -29.11
N SER A 585 -2.58 -27.47 -29.55
CA SER A 585 -1.75 -28.45 -28.85
C SER A 585 -0.99 -27.87 -27.65
N SER A 586 -0.99 -26.54 -27.50
CA SER A 586 -0.41 -25.77 -26.40
C SER A 586 -1.22 -24.46 -26.28
N PRO A 587 -1.30 -23.85 -25.08
CA PRO A 587 -2.08 -22.63 -24.87
C PRO A 587 -1.75 -21.52 -25.87
N VAL A 588 -2.79 -20.85 -26.38
CA VAL A 588 -2.67 -19.63 -27.19
C VAL A 588 -3.16 -18.46 -26.35
N THR A 589 -2.28 -17.51 -26.06
CA THR A 589 -2.63 -16.32 -25.27
C THR A 589 -3.11 -15.20 -26.18
N ILE A 590 -4.25 -14.61 -25.87
CA ILE A 590 -4.79 -13.43 -26.53
C ILE A 590 -4.77 -12.32 -25.48
N THR A 591 -3.94 -11.30 -25.68
CA THR A 591 -3.72 -10.24 -24.68
C THR A 591 -3.61 -8.85 -25.29
N SER A 592 -3.96 -7.82 -24.54
CA SER A 592 -3.78 -6.43 -24.99
C SER A 592 -2.32 -6.00 -24.93
N ALA A 593 -1.89 -5.24 -25.94
CA ALA A 593 -0.56 -4.64 -25.98
C ALA A 593 -0.34 -3.59 -24.88
N ASN A 594 -1.41 -2.98 -24.37
CA ASN A 594 -1.37 -1.93 -23.36
C ASN A 594 -2.46 -2.18 -22.28
N PRO A 595 -2.09 -2.59 -21.05
CA PRO A 595 -3.04 -2.78 -19.95
C PRO A 595 -3.80 -1.51 -19.54
N ASN A 596 -3.20 -0.34 -19.71
CA ASN A 596 -3.84 0.93 -19.36
C ASN A 596 -4.80 1.44 -20.44
N ASN A 597 -4.86 0.75 -21.59
CA ASN A 597 -5.77 1.03 -22.69
C ASN A 597 -6.05 -0.28 -23.43
N PRO A 598 -6.80 -1.21 -22.81
CA PRO A 598 -6.97 -2.56 -23.30
C PRO A 598 -7.74 -2.61 -24.63
N ALA A 599 -7.60 -3.74 -25.33
CA ALA A 599 -8.45 -4.08 -26.46
C ALA A 599 -9.88 -4.34 -25.96
N HIS A 600 -10.82 -3.62 -26.56
CA HIS A 600 -12.22 -3.62 -26.16
C HIS A 600 -13.04 -4.57 -27.03
N PHE A 601 -13.80 -5.49 -26.43
CA PHE A 601 -14.70 -6.43 -27.11
C PHE A 601 -16.15 -6.23 -26.69
N GLU A 602 -17.07 -6.30 -27.66
CA GLU A 602 -18.50 -6.30 -27.35
C GLU A 602 -18.96 -7.60 -26.66
N SER A 603 -18.53 -8.76 -27.18
CA SER A 603 -18.74 -10.06 -26.55
C SER A 603 -17.82 -11.14 -27.14
N ILE A 604 -17.52 -12.16 -26.35
CA ILE A 604 -16.68 -13.29 -26.73
C ILE A 604 -17.43 -14.59 -26.47
N THR A 605 -17.54 -15.45 -27.48
CA THR A 605 -18.08 -16.81 -27.32
C THR A 605 -17.04 -17.83 -27.75
N VAL A 606 -16.74 -18.79 -26.88
CA VAL A 606 -15.85 -19.94 -27.09
C VAL A 606 -16.68 -21.23 -27.06
N ASN A 607 -16.64 -22.00 -28.14
CA ASN A 607 -17.42 -23.22 -28.30
C ASN A 607 -16.52 -24.36 -28.79
N ASN A 608 -16.62 -25.56 -28.21
CA ASN A 608 -15.91 -26.75 -28.71
C ASN A 608 -14.41 -26.52 -28.93
N SER A 609 -13.78 -25.74 -28.04
CA SER A 609 -12.42 -25.23 -28.20
C SER A 609 -11.58 -25.56 -26.98
N SER A 610 -10.26 -25.54 -27.11
CA SER A 610 -9.36 -25.79 -25.98
C SER A 610 -8.00 -25.11 -26.11
N ASN A 611 -7.32 -24.98 -24.97
CA ASN A 611 -5.98 -24.40 -24.82
C ASN A 611 -5.93 -22.93 -25.25
N MET A 612 -6.72 -22.09 -24.59
CA MET A 612 -6.78 -20.64 -24.88
C MET A 612 -6.73 -19.82 -23.59
N VAL A 613 -5.98 -18.72 -23.62
CA VAL A 613 -5.89 -17.75 -22.52
C VAL A 613 -6.38 -16.39 -23.04
N PHE A 614 -7.32 -15.77 -22.33
CA PHE A 614 -7.82 -14.42 -22.59
C PHE A 614 -7.38 -13.53 -21.45
N ASP A 615 -6.46 -12.62 -21.74
CA ASP A 615 -5.74 -11.87 -20.73
C ASP A 615 -5.80 -10.37 -20.99
N ASN A 616 -6.03 -9.57 -19.95
CA ASN A 616 -5.90 -8.11 -20.03
C ASN A 616 -6.82 -7.46 -21.10
N LEU A 617 -8.08 -7.88 -21.17
CA LEU A 617 -9.08 -7.37 -22.12
C LEU A 617 -10.18 -6.58 -21.41
N GLU A 618 -10.83 -5.68 -22.13
CA GLU A 618 -12.07 -5.03 -21.68
C GLU A 618 -13.25 -5.61 -22.47
N ILE A 619 -14.30 -6.06 -21.77
CA ILE A 619 -15.50 -6.61 -22.39
C ILE A 619 -16.72 -5.81 -21.90
N SER A 620 -17.23 -4.93 -22.76
CA SER A 620 -18.41 -4.09 -22.49
C SER A 620 -19.32 -3.91 -23.71
N SER A 621 -20.62 -3.63 -23.49
CA SER A 621 -21.56 -3.32 -24.58
C SER A 621 -21.96 -1.84 -24.59
N TYR A 622 -21.92 -1.23 -25.79
CA TYR A 622 -22.29 0.18 -26.03
C TYR A 622 -23.81 0.47 -26.02
N ASP A 623 -24.68 -0.55 -26.01
CA ASP A 623 -26.13 -0.35 -26.16
C ASP A 623 -26.95 -1.11 -25.09
N ALA A 624 -26.82 -0.68 -23.84
CA ALA A 624 -27.62 -1.17 -22.71
C ALA A 624 -29.14 -1.01 -22.91
N ALA A 625 -29.58 -0.14 -23.83
CA ALA A 625 -30.98 0.10 -24.13
C ALA A 625 -31.62 -0.98 -25.03
N SER A 626 -30.81 -1.81 -25.71
CA SER A 626 -31.31 -2.88 -26.60
C SER A 626 -31.04 -4.31 -26.10
N ALA A 627 -30.30 -4.47 -25.00
CA ALA A 627 -29.97 -5.76 -24.40
C ALA A 627 -31.24 -6.56 -24.03
N ALA A 628 -31.36 -7.76 -24.60
CA ALA A 628 -32.36 -8.72 -24.15
C ALA A 628 -31.91 -9.31 -22.80
N TRP A 629 -32.86 -9.53 -21.89
CA TRP A 629 -32.58 -10.15 -20.59
C TRP A 629 -31.79 -11.46 -20.74
N GLY A 630 -30.59 -11.53 -20.13
CA GLY A 630 -29.78 -12.75 -20.01
C GLY A 630 -28.80 -13.01 -21.15
N GLU A 631 -28.35 -11.97 -21.86
CA GLU A 631 -27.20 -12.07 -22.75
C GLU A 631 -25.89 -12.09 -21.94
N ASN A 632 -24.94 -12.96 -22.31
CA ASN A 632 -23.66 -13.09 -21.63
C ASN A 632 -22.58 -12.37 -22.43
N MET A 633 -21.74 -11.60 -21.76
CA MET A 633 -20.59 -10.92 -22.38
C MET A 633 -19.52 -11.92 -22.80
N PHE A 634 -19.29 -12.93 -21.96
CA PHE A 634 -18.37 -14.02 -22.23
C PHE A 634 -19.07 -15.36 -22.07
N SER A 635 -18.94 -16.25 -23.06
CA SER A 635 -19.53 -17.58 -23.02
C SER A 635 -18.50 -18.65 -23.36
N ILE A 636 -18.36 -19.66 -22.51
CA ILE A 636 -17.52 -20.85 -22.72
C ILE A 636 -18.44 -22.07 -22.72
N ASN A 637 -18.50 -22.81 -23.83
CA ASN A 637 -19.38 -23.96 -23.97
C ASN A 637 -18.63 -25.17 -24.54
N ASN A 638 -18.80 -26.34 -23.92
CA ASN A 638 -18.23 -27.61 -24.41
C ASN A 638 -16.72 -27.50 -24.70
N SER A 639 -15.99 -26.77 -23.86
CA SER A 639 -14.59 -26.39 -24.08
C SER A 639 -13.72 -26.87 -22.92
N SER A 640 -12.41 -26.93 -23.09
CA SER A 640 -11.48 -27.31 -22.02
C SER A 640 -10.23 -26.43 -21.98
N ASP A 641 -9.54 -26.37 -20.84
CA ASP A 641 -8.24 -25.69 -20.73
C ASP A 641 -8.34 -24.20 -21.17
N ILE A 642 -9.31 -23.49 -20.59
CA ILE A 642 -9.57 -22.08 -20.88
C ILE A 642 -9.23 -21.24 -19.66
N VAL A 643 -8.39 -20.23 -19.84
CA VAL A 643 -8.04 -19.25 -18.81
C VAL A 643 -8.60 -17.88 -19.20
N VAL A 644 -9.26 -17.21 -18.26
CA VAL A 644 -9.77 -15.85 -18.37
C VAL A 644 -9.15 -15.05 -17.22
N SER A 645 -8.14 -14.24 -17.52
CA SER A 645 -7.29 -13.57 -16.53
C SER A 645 -7.24 -12.05 -16.72
N ASN A 646 -7.20 -11.25 -15.65
CA ASN A 646 -6.93 -9.81 -15.72
C ASN A 646 -7.90 -9.01 -16.61
N ASN A 647 -9.15 -9.45 -16.79
CA ASN A 647 -10.11 -8.77 -17.67
C ASN A 647 -11.10 -7.91 -16.86
N THR A 648 -11.63 -6.87 -17.50
CA THR A 648 -12.75 -6.09 -16.97
C THR A 648 -14.04 -6.43 -17.73
N PHE A 649 -15.08 -6.80 -17.00
CA PHE A 649 -16.45 -7.01 -17.49
C PHE A 649 -17.37 -5.93 -16.93
N GLY A 650 -18.00 -5.12 -17.79
CA GLY A 650 -18.98 -4.14 -17.29
C GLY A 650 -19.68 -3.35 -18.38
N ASN A 651 -20.62 -2.46 -18.02
CA ASN A 651 -21.19 -1.50 -18.97
C ASN A 651 -21.20 -0.10 -18.35
N ASP A 652 -20.62 0.89 -19.02
CA ASP A 652 -20.77 2.31 -18.72
C ASP A 652 -21.65 2.98 -19.77
N VAL A 653 -22.96 3.06 -19.53
CA VAL A 653 -23.81 3.99 -20.29
C VAL A 653 -25.17 4.21 -19.61
N ASP A 654 -25.44 5.46 -19.25
CA ASP A 654 -26.76 6.09 -19.15
C ASP A 654 -27.52 6.08 -17.82
N GLY A 655 -26.96 5.58 -16.71
CA GLY A 655 -27.60 5.68 -15.39
C GLY A 655 -28.92 4.91 -15.27
N ALA A 656 -29.23 4.04 -16.24
CA ALA A 656 -30.32 3.06 -16.18
C ALA A 656 -29.78 1.76 -15.58
N MET A 657 -29.42 1.85 -14.30
CA MET A 657 -28.87 0.79 -13.47
C MET A 657 -29.55 -0.59 -13.67
N TYR A 658 -28.74 -1.58 -14.12
CA TYR A 658 -28.86 -3.03 -13.93
C TYR A 658 -29.94 -3.89 -14.66
N ASN A 659 -30.18 -3.74 -15.97
CA ASN A 659 -31.17 -4.60 -16.69
C ASN A 659 -30.64 -5.52 -17.80
N GLY A 660 -29.34 -5.53 -18.14
CA GLY A 660 -28.86 -6.09 -19.42
C GLY A 660 -28.14 -7.44 -19.39
N PHE A 661 -26.92 -7.46 -18.82
CA PHE A 661 -25.93 -8.47 -19.16
C PHE A 661 -25.42 -9.29 -17.98
N TYR A 662 -25.07 -10.54 -18.28
CA TYR A 662 -24.31 -11.43 -17.41
C TYR A 662 -22.84 -11.34 -17.83
N GLY A 663 -21.90 -11.35 -16.88
CA GLY A 663 -20.47 -11.28 -17.18
C GLY A 663 -19.99 -12.52 -17.93
N ILE A 664 -19.71 -13.60 -17.20
CA ILE A 664 -19.23 -14.86 -17.78
C ILE A 664 -20.23 -16.00 -17.58
N ARG A 665 -20.36 -16.84 -18.61
CA ARG A 665 -21.10 -18.11 -18.53
C ARG A 665 -20.26 -19.28 -19.03
N VAL A 666 -20.07 -20.26 -18.17
CA VAL A 666 -19.38 -21.52 -18.46
C VAL A 666 -20.40 -22.66 -18.42
N THR A 667 -20.44 -23.47 -19.48
CA THR A 667 -21.39 -24.60 -19.57
C THR A 667 -20.75 -25.82 -20.20
N ALA A 668 -20.96 -27.00 -19.59
CA ALA A 668 -20.48 -28.29 -20.11
C ALA A 668 -18.97 -28.31 -20.42
N SER A 669 -18.15 -27.64 -19.60
CA SER A 669 -16.72 -27.42 -19.88
C SER A 669 -15.83 -28.01 -18.78
N GLU A 670 -14.55 -28.22 -19.09
CA GLU A 670 -13.57 -28.84 -18.18
C GLU A 670 -12.35 -27.92 -17.99
N ASP A 671 -11.78 -27.87 -16.79
CA ASP A 671 -10.52 -27.14 -16.50
C ASP A 671 -10.56 -25.67 -16.98
N VAL A 672 -11.51 -24.90 -16.42
CA VAL A 672 -11.70 -23.48 -16.72
C VAL A 672 -11.27 -22.64 -15.51
N THR A 673 -10.36 -21.70 -15.74
CA THR A 673 -9.87 -20.75 -14.75
C THR A 673 -10.40 -19.36 -15.06
N VAL A 674 -10.99 -18.71 -14.05
CA VAL A 674 -11.44 -17.33 -14.06
C VAL A 674 -10.70 -16.64 -12.92
N GLU A 675 -9.64 -15.89 -13.23
CA GLU A 675 -8.74 -15.32 -12.23
C GLU A 675 -8.50 -13.82 -12.42
N ASP A 676 -8.37 -13.08 -11.32
CA ASP A 676 -7.97 -11.67 -11.31
C ASP A 676 -8.82 -10.76 -12.24
N ASN A 677 -10.10 -11.09 -12.43
CA ASN A 677 -11.01 -10.28 -13.26
C ASN A 677 -11.86 -9.35 -12.39
N GLU A 678 -12.27 -8.22 -12.98
CA GLU A 678 -13.21 -7.27 -12.39
C GLU A 678 -14.58 -7.40 -13.06
N PHE A 679 -15.63 -7.69 -12.28
CA PHE A 679 -17.02 -7.75 -12.72
C PHE A 679 -17.81 -6.60 -12.11
N LYS A 680 -18.19 -5.60 -12.93
CA LYS A 680 -18.87 -4.39 -12.46
C LYS A 680 -20.04 -3.93 -13.31
N ASN A 681 -21.06 -3.35 -12.70
CA ASN A 681 -22.23 -2.80 -13.40
C ASN A 681 -23.01 -3.84 -14.23
N LEU A 682 -23.14 -5.07 -13.70
CA LEU A 682 -23.81 -6.19 -14.38
C LEU A 682 -25.09 -6.62 -13.66
N HIS A 683 -25.92 -7.39 -14.36
CA HIS A 683 -27.05 -8.06 -13.69
C HIS A 683 -26.54 -9.19 -12.79
N THR A 684 -25.64 -10.03 -13.30
CA THR A 684 -25.04 -11.20 -12.62
C THR A 684 -23.57 -11.29 -13.05
N GLY A 685 -22.66 -11.62 -12.12
CA GLY A 685 -21.23 -11.73 -12.42
C GLY A 685 -20.89 -12.95 -13.28
N ALA A 686 -20.98 -14.14 -12.68
CA ALA A 686 -20.55 -15.40 -13.28
C ALA A 686 -21.57 -16.55 -13.12
N HIS A 687 -21.68 -17.41 -14.13
CA HIS A 687 -22.54 -18.59 -14.10
C HIS A 687 -21.82 -19.84 -14.60
N PHE A 688 -21.71 -20.84 -13.74
CA PHE A 688 -21.07 -22.12 -14.02
C PHE A 688 -22.09 -23.26 -13.98
N ARG A 689 -22.12 -24.05 -15.06
CA ARG A 689 -23.13 -25.09 -15.22
C ARG A 689 -22.54 -26.36 -15.83
N ASP A 690 -22.87 -27.52 -15.26
CA ASP A 690 -22.55 -28.83 -15.84
C ASP A 690 -21.06 -29.01 -16.16
N SER A 691 -20.16 -28.45 -15.34
CA SER A 691 -18.73 -28.30 -15.65
C SER A 691 -17.85 -28.91 -14.55
N ASN A 692 -16.59 -29.23 -14.86
CA ASN A 692 -15.67 -29.91 -13.95
C ASN A 692 -14.29 -29.23 -13.95
N GLY A 693 -13.65 -29.07 -12.80
CA GLY A 693 -12.34 -28.39 -12.74
C GLY A 693 -12.53 -26.89 -12.96
N LEU A 694 -13.12 -26.22 -11.98
CA LEU A 694 -13.41 -24.79 -12.03
C LEU A 694 -12.57 -24.06 -10.98
N THR A 695 -11.77 -23.11 -11.42
CA THR A 695 -11.03 -22.21 -10.53
C THR A 695 -11.58 -20.80 -10.70
N VAL A 696 -12.03 -20.20 -9.59
CA VAL A 696 -12.50 -18.81 -9.51
C VAL A 696 -11.69 -18.14 -8.41
N THR A 697 -10.66 -17.38 -8.76
CA THR A 697 -9.72 -16.84 -7.76
C THR A 697 -9.32 -15.39 -8.00
N GLY A 698 -9.09 -14.61 -6.93
CA GLY A 698 -8.62 -13.22 -7.05
C GLY A 698 -9.57 -12.24 -7.76
N ASN A 699 -10.81 -12.64 -8.06
CA ASN A 699 -11.74 -11.80 -8.81
C ASN A 699 -12.43 -10.78 -7.91
N GLU A 700 -12.79 -9.63 -8.48
CA GLU A 700 -13.60 -8.61 -7.83
C GLU A 700 -15.02 -8.58 -8.43
N PHE A 701 -16.03 -8.77 -7.60
CA PHE A 701 -17.45 -8.68 -7.96
C PHE A 701 -18.08 -7.50 -7.24
N HIS A 702 -18.41 -6.44 -7.98
CA HIS A 702 -19.04 -5.27 -7.37
C HIS A 702 -20.03 -4.54 -8.28
N ASP A 703 -20.85 -3.67 -7.71
CA ASP A 703 -21.90 -2.95 -8.45
C ASP A 703 -22.81 -3.91 -9.25
N LEU A 704 -23.20 -5.03 -8.64
CA LEU A 704 -24.01 -6.09 -9.25
C LEU A 704 -25.45 -6.05 -8.75
N ARG A 705 -26.44 -6.41 -9.57
CA ARG A 705 -27.85 -6.43 -9.11
C ARG A 705 -28.26 -7.72 -8.43
N THR A 706 -27.90 -8.87 -9.01
CA THR A 706 -28.28 -10.19 -8.51
C THR A 706 -27.06 -10.95 -8.02
N ASP A 707 -26.82 -12.17 -8.49
CA ASP A 707 -25.78 -13.02 -7.93
C ASP A 707 -24.36 -12.65 -8.42
N GLY A 708 -23.38 -12.85 -7.56
CA GLY A 708 -21.96 -12.73 -7.89
C GLY A 708 -21.53 -13.90 -8.76
N ALA A 709 -21.52 -15.10 -8.19
CA ALA A 709 -21.21 -16.34 -8.89
C ALA A 709 -22.23 -17.45 -8.59
N THR A 710 -22.72 -18.12 -9.63
CA THR A 710 -23.73 -19.19 -9.52
C THR A 710 -23.21 -20.53 -10.06
N PHE A 711 -23.57 -21.62 -9.39
CA PHE A 711 -23.03 -22.95 -9.67
C PHE A 711 -24.12 -24.04 -9.66
N THR A 712 -24.18 -24.85 -10.73
CA THR A 712 -25.12 -25.97 -10.80
C THR A 712 -24.63 -27.15 -11.64
N GLY A 713 -24.62 -28.34 -11.07
CA GLY A 713 -24.08 -29.56 -11.68
C GLY A 713 -22.56 -29.53 -11.87
N VAL A 714 -21.83 -28.96 -10.92
CA VAL A 714 -20.39 -28.72 -11.04
C VAL A 714 -19.55 -29.63 -10.16
N GLN A 715 -18.29 -29.91 -10.53
CA GLN A 715 -17.36 -30.74 -9.75
C GLN A 715 -15.97 -30.11 -9.71
N ASN A 716 -15.20 -30.39 -8.65
CA ASN A 716 -13.83 -29.88 -8.46
C ASN A 716 -13.78 -28.35 -8.61
N VAL A 717 -14.42 -27.66 -7.67
CA VAL A 717 -14.61 -26.20 -7.70
C VAL A 717 -13.77 -25.55 -6.60
N MET A 718 -12.92 -24.60 -6.98
CA MET A 718 -12.17 -23.74 -6.08
C MET A 718 -12.65 -22.30 -6.23
N ILE A 719 -13.09 -21.69 -5.13
CA ILE A 719 -13.48 -20.29 -5.04
C ILE A 719 -12.61 -19.66 -3.95
N ASP A 720 -11.50 -19.03 -4.35
CA ASP A 720 -10.46 -18.62 -3.41
C ASP A 720 -10.02 -17.16 -3.58
N GLY A 721 -9.95 -16.38 -2.50
CA GLY A 721 -9.36 -15.04 -2.57
C GLY A 721 -10.17 -14.00 -3.36
N ASN A 722 -11.48 -14.21 -3.55
CA ASN A 722 -12.33 -13.27 -4.29
C ASN A 722 -12.96 -12.22 -3.37
N SER A 723 -13.29 -11.05 -3.92
CA SER A 723 -14.00 -9.98 -3.22
C SER A 723 -15.41 -9.77 -3.78
N PHE A 724 -16.40 -9.66 -2.90
CA PHE A 724 -17.80 -9.39 -3.25
C PHE A 724 -18.31 -8.18 -2.45
N LYS A 725 -18.74 -7.13 -3.13
CA LYS A 725 -19.25 -5.91 -2.49
C LYS A 725 -20.26 -5.13 -3.33
N ASP A 726 -21.01 -4.23 -2.72
CA ASP A 726 -21.84 -3.24 -3.44
C ASP A 726 -22.91 -3.86 -4.36
N PHE A 727 -23.80 -4.69 -3.80
CA PHE A 727 -24.89 -5.32 -4.57
C PHE A 727 -26.17 -4.46 -4.51
N TYR A 728 -26.77 -4.15 -5.66
CA TYR A 728 -27.90 -3.23 -5.83
C TYR A 728 -29.15 -3.93 -6.37
N HIS A 729 -29.67 -4.86 -5.57
CA HIS A 729 -30.87 -5.61 -5.90
C HIS A 729 -32.12 -4.72 -5.93
N VAL A 730 -33.12 -5.07 -6.74
CA VAL A 730 -34.44 -4.42 -6.76
C VAL A 730 -35.54 -5.35 -6.26
N GLU A 731 -36.74 -4.82 -6.00
CA GLU A 731 -37.86 -5.62 -5.47
C GLU A 731 -38.15 -6.86 -6.34
N GLY A 732 -38.04 -8.04 -5.73
CA GLY A 732 -38.26 -9.34 -6.36
C GLY A 732 -36.99 -10.05 -6.81
N ASP A 733 -35.85 -9.37 -6.80
CA ASP A 733 -34.54 -10.01 -6.95
C ASP A 733 -34.19 -10.81 -5.68
N HIS A 734 -33.28 -11.74 -5.84
CA HIS A 734 -32.68 -12.52 -4.77
C HIS A 734 -31.20 -12.59 -5.12
N SER A 735 -30.36 -11.97 -4.31
CA SER A 735 -28.96 -11.71 -4.65
C SER A 735 -28.06 -12.43 -3.67
N ASP A 736 -27.20 -13.29 -4.21
CA ASP A 736 -26.27 -14.09 -3.44
C ASP A 736 -24.84 -13.84 -3.95
N TYR A 737 -23.85 -13.65 -3.08
CA TYR A 737 -22.45 -13.52 -3.51
C TYR A 737 -22.00 -14.81 -4.19
N VAL A 738 -22.20 -15.94 -3.51
CA VAL A 738 -21.93 -17.28 -4.04
C VAL A 738 -23.16 -18.17 -3.85
N GLN A 739 -23.71 -18.66 -4.97
CA GLN A 739 -24.89 -19.52 -4.96
C GLN A 739 -24.62 -20.90 -5.56
N PHE A 740 -25.00 -21.95 -4.84
CA PHE A 740 -25.09 -23.31 -5.35
C PHE A 740 -26.53 -23.80 -5.32
N TYR A 741 -26.98 -24.44 -6.40
CA TYR A 741 -28.30 -25.07 -6.42
C TYR A 741 -28.32 -26.35 -7.25
N ALA A 742 -29.10 -27.34 -6.78
CA ALA A 742 -29.34 -28.57 -7.50
C ALA A 742 -30.34 -28.37 -8.65
N THR A 743 -29.95 -28.76 -9.86
CA THR A 743 -30.85 -28.78 -11.02
C THR A 743 -31.21 -30.21 -11.42
N THR A 744 -32.51 -30.50 -11.53
CA THR A 744 -32.97 -31.83 -11.98
C THR A 744 -32.41 -32.16 -13.37
N GLY A 745 -31.75 -33.32 -13.48
CA GLY A 745 -31.18 -33.80 -14.74
C GLY A 745 -29.71 -33.46 -14.94
N LEU A 746 -29.10 -32.69 -14.02
CA LEU A 746 -27.65 -32.53 -13.92
C LEU A 746 -27.09 -33.43 -12.82
N GLN A 747 -25.76 -33.52 -12.78
CA GLN A 747 -25.01 -34.16 -11.69
C GLN A 747 -25.11 -33.37 -10.37
N ALA A 748 -24.69 -34.01 -9.28
CA ALA A 748 -24.55 -33.34 -7.98
C ALA A 748 -23.41 -32.32 -8.03
N ASN A 749 -23.44 -31.34 -7.11
CA ASN A 749 -22.29 -30.47 -6.91
C ASN A 749 -21.32 -31.17 -5.94
N THR A 750 -20.06 -31.41 -6.32
CA THR A 750 -19.10 -32.11 -5.46
C THR A 750 -17.71 -31.48 -5.47
N ASP A 751 -16.95 -31.75 -4.40
CA ASP A 751 -15.54 -31.35 -4.27
C ASP A 751 -15.39 -29.84 -4.42
N ILE A 752 -15.99 -29.12 -3.48
CA ILE A 752 -16.11 -27.66 -3.48
C ILE A 752 -15.26 -27.10 -2.34
N THR A 753 -14.39 -26.15 -2.65
CA THR A 753 -13.66 -25.34 -1.68
C THR A 753 -14.00 -23.87 -1.87
N ILE A 754 -14.42 -23.21 -0.80
CA ILE A 754 -14.70 -21.78 -0.74
C ILE A 754 -13.83 -21.19 0.38
N SER A 755 -12.76 -20.49 0.03
CA SER A 755 -11.77 -20.03 1.00
C SER A 755 -11.26 -18.62 0.78
N ASN A 756 -10.83 -17.96 1.85
CA ASN A 756 -10.13 -16.67 1.78
C ASN A 756 -10.92 -15.57 1.04
N ASN A 757 -12.25 -15.67 0.96
CA ASN A 757 -13.05 -14.69 0.25
C ASN A 757 -13.51 -13.57 1.20
N LEU A 758 -13.52 -12.34 0.68
CA LEU A 758 -14.05 -11.17 1.36
C LEU A 758 -15.45 -10.85 0.82
N MET A 759 -16.44 -10.80 1.71
CA MET A 759 -17.85 -10.66 1.36
C MET A 759 -18.49 -9.56 2.21
N VAL A 760 -18.52 -8.34 1.70
CA VAL A 760 -18.92 -7.15 2.46
C VAL A 760 -20.08 -6.43 1.81
N GLN A 761 -21.02 -5.91 2.60
CA GLN A 761 -22.18 -5.19 2.05
C GLN A 761 -21.76 -3.94 1.25
N GLY A 762 -20.78 -3.18 1.77
CA GLY A 762 -20.36 -1.90 1.21
C GLY A 762 -21.48 -0.85 1.22
N ASN A 763 -21.54 -0.05 0.15
CA ASN A 763 -22.60 0.91 -0.16
C ASN A 763 -23.86 0.26 -0.78
N GLY A 764 -23.82 -1.05 -1.04
CA GLY A 764 -24.94 -1.83 -1.56
C GLY A 764 -26.01 -2.15 -0.51
N TYR A 765 -27.04 -2.89 -0.96
CA TYR A 765 -28.05 -3.49 -0.10
C TYR A 765 -27.57 -4.84 0.45
N ASP A 766 -28.32 -5.38 1.41
CA ASP A 766 -28.08 -6.72 1.92
C ASP A 766 -28.21 -7.79 0.82
N ALA A 767 -27.34 -8.79 0.88
CA ALA A 767 -27.32 -9.94 -0.03
C ALA A 767 -27.15 -11.22 0.81
N GLN A 768 -27.36 -12.40 0.25
CA GLN A 768 -26.89 -13.62 0.92
C GLN A 768 -25.42 -13.80 0.58
N ALA A 769 -24.60 -14.24 1.53
CA ALA A 769 -23.19 -14.42 1.23
C ALA A 769 -22.96 -15.78 0.55
N ILE A 770 -22.92 -16.87 1.30
CA ILE A 770 -22.78 -18.22 0.75
C ILE A 770 -24.10 -18.96 0.91
N PHE A 771 -24.79 -19.21 -0.20
CA PHE A 771 -26.07 -19.91 -0.21
C PHE A 771 -26.03 -21.19 -1.06
N MET A 772 -26.04 -22.33 -0.40
CA MET A 772 -25.89 -23.64 -1.04
C MET A 772 -27.10 -24.53 -0.77
N THR A 773 -27.89 -24.81 -1.81
CA THR A 773 -29.08 -25.65 -1.72
C THR A 773 -29.01 -26.88 -2.58
N SER A 774 -29.60 -27.97 -2.09
CA SER A 774 -29.61 -29.26 -2.77
C SER A 774 -30.91 -30.01 -2.48
N THR A 775 -31.06 -31.22 -3.03
CA THR A 775 -32.23 -32.06 -2.76
C THR A 775 -31.77 -33.43 -2.29
N ALA A 776 -32.61 -34.16 -1.56
CA ALA A 776 -32.27 -35.52 -1.11
C ALA A 776 -31.97 -36.50 -2.26
N ALA A 777 -32.39 -36.19 -3.49
CA ALA A 777 -32.10 -36.99 -4.67
C ALA A 777 -30.74 -36.66 -5.33
N LEU A 778 -30.20 -35.47 -5.04
CA LEU A 778 -28.93 -34.94 -5.54
C LEU A 778 -28.28 -34.15 -4.39
N PRO A 779 -27.79 -34.83 -3.33
CA PRO A 779 -27.06 -34.17 -2.26
C PRO A 779 -25.73 -33.61 -2.79
N MET A 780 -25.18 -32.61 -2.11
CA MET A 780 -23.80 -32.18 -2.36
C MET A 780 -22.83 -33.11 -1.63
N GLU A 781 -21.57 -33.20 -2.08
CA GLU A 781 -20.55 -34.07 -1.47
C GLU A 781 -19.21 -33.32 -1.36
N ASN A 782 -18.49 -33.49 -0.26
CA ASN A 782 -17.15 -32.90 -0.02
C ASN A 782 -17.12 -31.37 -0.22
N VAL A 783 -17.72 -30.64 0.70
CA VAL A 783 -17.77 -29.17 0.70
C VAL A 783 -16.93 -28.65 1.84
N ALA A 784 -15.97 -27.77 1.57
CA ALA A 784 -15.20 -27.03 2.56
C ALA A 784 -15.43 -25.52 2.37
N ILE A 785 -15.79 -24.84 3.46
CA ILE A 785 -15.97 -23.38 3.51
C ILE A 785 -15.09 -22.87 4.65
N THR A 786 -13.94 -22.29 4.32
CA THR A 786 -12.89 -22.01 5.32
C THR A 786 -12.35 -20.59 5.22
N ASN A 787 -12.04 -19.95 6.33
CA ASN A 787 -11.37 -18.64 6.35
C ASN A 787 -12.01 -17.56 5.45
N ASN A 788 -13.35 -17.46 5.44
CA ASN A 788 -14.04 -16.38 4.73
C ASN A 788 -14.48 -15.30 5.72
N ILE A 789 -14.40 -14.04 5.29
CA ILE A 789 -14.88 -12.87 6.05
C ILE A 789 -16.19 -12.39 5.42
N ILE A 790 -17.27 -12.49 6.19
CA ILE A 790 -18.62 -12.09 5.79
C ILE A 790 -19.10 -11.00 6.74
N TYR A 791 -19.21 -9.77 6.24
CA TYR A 791 -19.67 -8.60 6.99
C TYR A 791 -20.85 -7.90 6.30
N GLN A 792 -22.07 -8.26 6.70
CA GLN A 792 -23.28 -7.79 6.02
C GLN A 792 -24.57 -7.97 6.86
N SER A 793 -25.68 -7.36 6.43
CA SER A 793 -26.94 -7.30 7.20
C SER A 793 -28.10 -8.18 6.70
N GLY A 794 -27.80 -9.17 5.88
CA GLY A 794 -28.74 -10.17 5.36
C GLY A 794 -28.94 -11.37 6.29
N TRP A 795 -29.94 -12.21 6.01
CA TRP A 795 -30.25 -13.38 6.85
C TRP A 795 -29.17 -14.46 6.73
N HIS A 796 -28.72 -14.72 5.50
CA HIS A 796 -27.89 -15.88 5.16
C HIS A 796 -26.42 -15.47 5.01
N GLY A 797 -25.64 -15.61 6.08
CA GLY A 797 -24.19 -15.52 6.02
C GLY A 797 -23.63 -16.75 5.32
N ILE A 798 -23.69 -17.90 5.99
CA ILE A 798 -23.42 -19.20 5.36
C ILE A 798 -24.66 -20.06 5.51
N THR A 799 -25.17 -20.62 4.41
CA THR A 799 -26.29 -21.56 4.45
C THR A 799 -26.02 -22.76 3.57
N VAL A 800 -26.02 -23.94 4.18
CA VAL A 800 -25.72 -25.20 3.51
C VAL A 800 -26.86 -26.20 3.70
N GLY A 801 -27.42 -26.66 2.58
CA GLY A 801 -28.43 -27.70 2.52
C GLY A 801 -27.85 -29.12 2.63
N ILE A 802 -28.57 -30.09 2.05
CA ILE A 802 -28.26 -31.52 2.18
C ILE A 802 -26.88 -31.82 1.55
N THR A 803 -25.93 -32.23 2.38
CA THR A 803 -24.52 -32.43 2.01
C THR A 803 -23.93 -33.61 2.76
N ASP A 804 -23.11 -34.44 2.12
CA ASP A 804 -22.30 -35.46 2.78
C ASP A 804 -20.81 -35.03 2.78
N GLY A 805 -20.20 -34.92 3.95
CA GLY A 805 -18.85 -34.37 4.10
C GLY A 805 -18.84 -32.85 3.93
N LEU A 806 -19.26 -32.13 4.98
CA LEU A 806 -19.22 -30.67 5.05
C LEU A 806 -18.18 -30.23 6.08
N GLU A 807 -17.36 -29.26 5.74
CA GLU A 807 -16.50 -28.54 6.67
C GLU A 807 -16.82 -27.04 6.58
N ILE A 808 -17.12 -26.44 7.74
CA ILE A 808 -17.22 -24.98 7.89
C ILE A 808 -16.28 -24.62 9.03
N SER A 809 -15.14 -24.00 8.72
CA SER A 809 -14.12 -23.67 9.73
C SER A 809 -13.52 -22.28 9.58
N GLU A 810 -13.17 -21.65 10.69
CA GLU A 810 -12.40 -20.38 10.71
C GLU A 810 -13.08 -19.22 9.95
N ASN A 811 -14.40 -19.25 9.77
CA ASN A 811 -15.11 -18.16 9.11
C ASN A 811 -15.57 -17.11 10.13
N THR A 812 -15.47 -15.83 9.74
CA THR A 812 -16.04 -14.71 10.49
C THR A 812 -17.30 -14.22 9.77
N VAL A 813 -18.45 -14.37 10.42
CA VAL A 813 -19.79 -14.15 9.85
C VAL A 813 -20.60 -13.23 10.74
N VAL A 814 -20.41 -11.92 10.58
CA VAL A 814 -20.95 -10.91 11.49
C VAL A 814 -21.73 -9.81 10.77
N SER A 815 -22.70 -9.23 11.48
CA SER A 815 -23.54 -8.14 10.97
C SER A 815 -23.08 -6.78 11.48
N PRO A 816 -23.24 -5.73 10.66
CA PRO A 816 -23.00 -4.36 11.11
C PRO A 816 -23.89 -3.97 12.30
N PRO A 817 -23.38 -3.21 13.28
CA PRO A 817 -24.12 -2.81 14.49
C PRO A 817 -25.43 -2.06 14.20
N ASP A 818 -25.43 -1.26 13.13
CA ASP A 818 -26.54 -0.37 12.76
C ASP A 818 -27.36 -0.87 11.55
N SER A 819 -27.48 -2.20 11.39
CA SER A 819 -28.23 -2.75 10.26
C SER A 819 -29.67 -2.20 10.18
N ALA A 820 -29.94 -1.40 9.13
CA ALA A 820 -31.25 -0.80 8.90
C ALA A 820 -32.36 -1.86 8.67
N SER A 821 -31.96 -3.07 8.26
CA SER A 821 -32.83 -4.23 8.04
C SER A 821 -33.29 -4.90 9.34
N GLY A 822 -32.54 -4.72 10.44
CA GLY A 822 -32.77 -5.39 11.72
C GLY A 822 -32.54 -6.90 11.71
N TYR A 823 -31.90 -7.42 10.67
CA TYR A 823 -31.54 -8.83 10.54
C TYR A 823 -30.10 -9.06 11.00
N ILE A 824 -29.88 -10.25 11.56
CA ILE A 824 -28.56 -10.73 11.96
C ILE A 824 -28.19 -11.90 11.04
N VAL A 825 -26.94 -11.91 10.58
CA VAL A 825 -26.42 -13.02 9.78
C VAL A 825 -26.32 -14.29 10.62
N TRP A 826 -26.34 -15.44 9.94
CA TRP A 826 -26.14 -16.72 10.57
C TRP A 826 -25.34 -17.70 9.73
N ILE A 827 -24.86 -18.73 10.41
CA ILE A 827 -24.43 -20.00 9.82
C ILE A 827 -25.57 -21.00 10.00
N GLN A 828 -26.15 -21.47 8.90
CA GLN A 828 -27.24 -22.44 8.89
C GLN A 828 -26.83 -23.70 8.13
N VAL A 829 -27.02 -24.87 8.74
CA VAL A 829 -26.84 -26.17 8.08
C VAL A 829 -28.09 -27.03 8.22
N ASN A 830 -28.51 -27.69 7.13
CA ASN A 830 -29.70 -28.54 7.14
C ASN A 830 -29.53 -29.82 6.33
N GLY A 831 -29.65 -30.97 7.00
CA GLY A 831 -29.59 -32.29 6.35
C GLY A 831 -28.18 -32.75 6.00
N VAL A 832 -27.16 -32.31 6.76
CA VAL A 832 -25.76 -32.65 6.56
C VAL A 832 -25.41 -33.99 7.21
N THR A 833 -24.63 -34.82 6.54
CA THR A 833 -24.00 -36.04 7.11
C THR A 833 -22.48 -35.90 7.13
N ASN A 834 -21.83 -36.45 8.15
CA ASN A 834 -20.38 -36.38 8.33
C ASN A 834 -19.81 -34.95 8.27
N GLY A 835 -20.49 -33.99 8.91
CA GLY A 835 -20.04 -32.60 8.89
C GLY A 835 -19.17 -32.21 10.09
N VAL A 836 -18.38 -31.17 9.90
CA VAL A 836 -17.58 -30.48 10.91
C VAL A 836 -17.91 -28.99 10.82
N ILE A 837 -18.23 -28.37 11.95
CA ILE A 837 -18.35 -26.92 12.07
C ILE A 837 -17.46 -26.53 13.24
N GLU A 838 -16.37 -25.81 13.00
CA GLU A 838 -15.45 -25.47 14.08
C GLU A 838 -14.76 -24.12 13.93
N ASN A 839 -14.40 -23.50 15.06
CA ASN A 839 -13.62 -22.27 15.11
C ASN A 839 -14.19 -21.11 14.27
N ASN A 840 -15.51 -21.08 14.06
CA ASN A 840 -16.16 -19.96 13.38
C ASN A 840 -16.59 -18.91 14.40
N ILE A 841 -16.71 -17.67 13.95
CA ILE A 841 -17.36 -16.58 14.67
C ILE A 841 -18.64 -16.22 13.90
N SER A 842 -19.80 -16.28 14.54
CA SER A 842 -21.06 -15.89 13.89
C SER A 842 -22.06 -15.28 14.86
N ASN A 843 -22.92 -14.37 14.39
CA ASN A 843 -24.00 -13.88 15.24
C ASN A 843 -25.00 -14.96 15.65
N SER A 844 -25.13 -16.05 14.88
CA SER A 844 -26.03 -17.16 15.19
C SER A 844 -25.69 -18.44 14.41
N TYR A 845 -26.03 -19.60 15.01
CA TYR A 845 -25.89 -20.92 14.38
C TYR A 845 -27.23 -21.66 14.37
N TYR A 846 -27.57 -22.27 13.23
CA TYR A 846 -28.77 -23.07 13.04
C TYR A 846 -28.44 -24.43 12.45
N ILE A 847 -28.35 -25.46 13.29
CA ILE A 847 -28.03 -26.82 12.88
C ILE A 847 -29.31 -27.67 12.92
N GLU A 848 -29.84 -28.04 11.76
CA GLU A 848 -31.07 -28.82 11.64
C GLU A 848 -30.83 -30.15 10.94
N ASN A 849 -31.45 -31.23 11.44
CA ASN A 849 -31.46 -32.55 10.79
C ASN A 849 -30.07 -33.07 10.35
N SER A 850 -29.01 -32.67 11.06
CA SER A 850 -27.62 -32.89 10.62
C SER A 850 -26.82 -33.69 11.64
N SER A 851 -25.81 -34.43 11.17
CA SER A 851 -24.77 -35.02 12.01
C SER A 851 -23.48 -34.24 11.82
N VAL A 852 -23.23 -33.29 12.71
CA VAL A 852 -22.02 -32.46 12.70
C VAL A 852 -21.28 -32.57 14.03
N SER A 853 -19.95 -32.56 14.00
CA SER A 853 -19.17 -32.15 15.18
C SER A 853 -19.11 -30.64 15.25
N ASP A 854 -19.23 -30.11 16.46
CA ASP A 854 -19.28 -28.68 16.76
C ASP A 854 -18.26 -28.41 17.87
N ASN A 855 -17.22 -27.62 17.57
CA ASN A 855 -16.12 -27.33 18.48
C ASN A 855 -15.59 -25.90 18.26
N GLY A 856 -15.18 -25.18 19.32
CA GLY A 856 -14.54 -23.86 19.18
C GLY A 856 -15.39 -22.72 18.57
N ASN A 857 -16.64 -22.94 18.19
CA ASN A 857 -17.48 -21.90 17.58
C ASN A 857 -17.92 -20.82 18.59
N ILE A 858 -17.90 -19.56 18.17
CA ILE A 858 -18.18 -18.38 18.99
C ILE A 858 -19.46 -17.68 18.48
N VAL A 859 -20.37 -17.36 19.41
CA VAL A 859 -21.57 -16.55 19.12
C VAL A 859 -21.30 -15.08 19.43
N ALA A 860 -21.26 -14.24 18.39
CA ALA A 860 -21.11 -12.79 18.52
C ALA A 860 -22.47 -12.10 18.79
N TYR A 861 -22.62 -11.39 19.91
CA TYR A 861 -23.88 -10.73 20.27
C TYR A 861 -23.93 -9.27 19.81
N ILE A 862 -25.09 -8.81 19.30
CA ILE A 862 -25.37 -7.39 18.98
C ILE A 862 -26.36 -6.85 20.01
N ASP A 863 -25.99 -5.78 20.71
CA ASP A 863 -26.59 -5.35 21.98
C ASP A 863 -28.00 -4.72 21.88
N SER A 864 -28.63 -4.69 20.69
CA SER A 864 -29.99 -4.15 20.50
C SER A 864 -30.62 -4.55 19.15
N PRO A 865 -31.43 -5.63 19.05
CA PRO A 865 -32.26 -5.81 17.86
C PRO A 865 -33.29 -4.68 17.77
N PRO A 866 -33.47 -4.01 16.61
CA PRO A 866 -34.46 -2.95 16.46
C PRO A 866 -35.88 -3.54 16.51
N TRP A 867 -36.44 -3.57 17.73
CA TRP A 867 -37.86 -3.72 18.08
C TRP A 867 -38.57 -5.08 17.85
N ASN A 868 -38.96 -5.66 19.00
CA ASN A 868 -40.25 -6.32 19.26
C ASN A 868 -40.58 -7.57 18.42
N VAL A 869 -39.91 -8.69 18.74
CA VAL A 869 -40.33 -10.03 18.30
C VAL A 869 -41.66 -10.40 18.99
N GLY A 870 -42.75 -9.94 18.41
CA GLY A 870 -44.11 -10.25 18.82
C GLY A 870 -44.41 -11.74 18.62
N SER A 871 -44.38 -12.50 19.71
CA SER A 871 -45.21 -13.68 19.99
C SER A 871 -45.68 -14.53 18.79
N ASN A 872 -44.86 -15.46 18.27
CA ASN A 872 -45.25 -16.85 17.92
C ASN A 872 -44.05 -17.66 17.35
N PRO A 873 -44.06 -19.01 17.37
CA PRO A 873 -43.70 -19.83 18.52
C PRO A 873 -42.53 -20.79 18.24
N ALA A 874 -41.84 -21.21 19.29
CA ALA A 874 -40.96 -22.40 19.35
C ALA A 874 -39.59 -22.32 18.64
N TYR A 875 -38.76 -21.34 19.01
CA TYR A 875 -37.31 -21.57 18.95
C TYR A 875 -36.92 -22.42 20.16
N SER A 876 -36.79 -23.71 19.89
CA SER A 876 -36.24 -24.66 20.85
C SER A 876 -34.76 -24.34 21.01
N TYR A 877 -34.38 -23.58 22.04
CA TYR A 877 -33.02 -23.58 22.60
C TYR A 877 -32.74 -24.94 23.25
N SER A 878 -32.91 -26.04 22.51
CA SER A 878 -32.74 -27.39 23.02
C SER A 878 -31.30 -27.82 22.87
N GLU A 879 -30.58 -27.68 23.97
CA GLU A 879 -29.69 -28.69 24.54
C GLU A 879 -28.70 -29.34 23.56
N LEU A 880 -27.60 -28.64 23.25
CA LEU A 880 -26.35 -29.25 22.75
C LEU A 880 -25.16 -28.27 22.79
N PHE A 881 -24.95 -27.51 23.88
CA PHE A 881 -23.72 -26.74 24.06
C PHE A 881 -23.13 -26.98 25.45
N ASN A 882 -21.90 -27.48 25.49
CA ASN A 882 -21.12 -27.72 26.71
C ASN A 882 -20.07 -26.62 26.98
N SER A 883 -20.16 -25.50 26.28
CA SER A 883 -19.27 -24.35 26.41
C SER A 883 -20.11 -23.09 26.25
N ASN A 884 -20.57 -22.52 27.36
CA ASN A 884 -21.25 -21.23 27.33
C ASN A 884 -20.25 -20.14 27.75
N LEU A 885 -19.65 -19.47 26.77
CA LEU A 885 -19.32 -18.06 26.91
C LEU A 885 -20.64 -17.32 27.08
N THR A 886 -20.84 -16.62 28.19
CA THR A 886 -22.06 -15.86 28.46
C THR A 886 -21.69 -14.38 28.54
N ILE A 887 -21.93 -13.62 27.47
CA ILE A 887 -21.85 -12.15 27.51
C ILE A 887 -23.13 -11.62 28.17
N ARG A 888 -23.00 -10.90 29.28
CA ARG A 888 -24.10 -10.16 29.93
C ARG A 888 -23.73 -8.70 30.07
N SER A 889 -24.46 -7.80 29.43
CA SER A 889 -24.48 -6.39 29.80
C SER A 889 -25.53 -6.12 30.89
N VAL A 890 -25.12 -5.48 31.99
CA VAL A 890 -25.92 -4.80 33.03
C VAL A 890 -25.02 -3.63 33.49
N ASP A 891 -25.40 -2.35 33.56
CA ASP A 891 -26.65 -1.72 34.00
C ASP A 891 -26.87 -0.40 33.23
N ALA A 892 -28.14 -0.05 33.01
CA ALA A 892 -28.57 1.19 32.38
C ALA A 892 -29.02 2.15 33.47
N ASP A 893 -28.13 3.02 33.98
CA ASP A 893 -28.55 4.09 34.91
C ASP A 893 -27.58 5.28 35.10
N ASP A 894 -26.67 5.61 34.17
CA ASP A 894 -25.96 6.91 34.24
C ASP A 894 -25.98 7.69 32.92
N PHE A 895 -26.94 8.62 32.87
CA PHE A 895 -27.04 9.71 31.90
C PHE A 895 -26.43 10.95 32.58
N GLU A 896 -25.23 11.37 32.19
CA GLU A 896 -24.78 12.77 32.01
C GLU A 896 -23.26 12.85 31.79
N THR A 897 -22.86 13.57 30.72
CA THR A 897 -21.52 14.13 30.44
C THR A 897 -20.30 13.18 30.41
N GLY A 898 -19.83 12.86 29.20
CA GLY A 898 -18.46 12.43 28.87
C GLY A 898 -17.85 11.29 29.70
N SER A 899 -17.97 10.04 29.26
CA SER A 899 -17.16 8.90 29.75
C SER A 899 -17.19 7.73 28.74
N ARG A 900 -16.06 7.02 28.65
CA ARG A 900 -15.72 5.93 27.72
C ARG A 900 -16.53 4.65 27.97
N PHE A 901 -16.63 3.80 26.94
CA PHE A 901 -17.35 2.52 26.92
C PHE A 901 -16.42 1.39 27.36
N ASN A 902 -16.74 0.68 28.46
CA ASN A 902 -15.98 -0.48 28.95
C ASN A 902 -16.82 -1.75 28.79
N VAL A 903 -16.23 -2.82 28.22
CA VAL A 903 -16.75 -4.19 28.28
C VAL A 903 -15.78 -5.02 29.12
N GLY A 904 -16.24 -5.55 30.25
CA GLY A 904 -15.49 -6.52 31.05
C GLY A 904 -15.84 -7.96 30.65
N VAL A 905 -14.83 -8.81 30.44
CA VAL A 905 -15.00 -10.24 30.18
C VAL A 905 -14.69 -11.03 31.45
N ASP A 906 -15.69 -11.68 32.05
CA ASP A 906 -15.49 -12.60 33.19
C ASP A 906 -15.05 -13.99 32.67
N ILE A 907 -13.75 -14.32 32.73
CA ILE A 907 -13.24 -15.67 32.46
C ILE A 907 -13.18 -16.49 33.77
N ASN A 908 -14.20 -17.31 34.04
CA ASN A 908 -14.13 -18.31 35.11
C ASN A 908 -13.46 -19.61 34.60
N LEU A 909 -12.13 -19.64 34.54
CA LEU A 909 -11.37 -20.88 34.32
C LEU A 909 -11.15 -21.61 35.66
N LEU A 910 -12.12 -22.41 36.10
CA LEU A 910 -11.91 -23.33 37.22
C LEU A 910 -11.57 -24.76 36.75
N SER A 911 -10.29 -25.10 36.97
CA SER A 911 -9.82 -26.40 37.51
C SER A 911 -9.52 -27.59 36.57
N ALA A 912 -9.27 -27.42 35.27
CA ALA A 912 -8.93 -28.55 34.39
C ALA A 912 -7.53 -28.54 33.75
N ALA A 913 -6.80 -27.42 33.70
CA ALA A 913 -5.42 -27.42 33.21
C ALA A 913 -4.45 -27.76 34.37
N ASN A 914 -3.60 -28.78 34.18
CA ASN A 914 -2.64 -29.22 35.21
C ASN A 914 -1.22 -28.65 34.97
N SER A 915 -1.04 -27.74 34.02
CA SER A 915 0.19 -27.01 33.75
C SER A 915 -0.10 -25.81 32.83
N ILE A 916 0.66 -24.71 33.01
CA ILE A 916 0.66 -23.51 32.15
C ILE A 916 0.99 -23.86 30.69
N THR A 917 1.81 -24.90 30.45
CA THR A 917 2.14 -25.39 29.10
C THR A 917 0.93 -26.00 28.37
N ASP A 918 -0.06 -26.51 29.11
CA ASP A 918 -1.32 -27.00 28.50
C ASP A 918 -2.21 -25.81 28.07
N LEU A 919 -2.10 -24.64 28.73
CA LEU A 919 -2.81 -23.40 28.38
C LEU A 919 -2.32 -22.86 27.03
N PHE A 920 -1.00 -22.88 26.81
CA PHE A 920 -0.36 -22.44 25.58
C PHE A 920 -0.61 -23.37 24.39
N SER A 921 -0.62 -24.70 24.58
CA SER A 921 -0.83 -25.62 23.45
C SER A 921 -2.22 -25.55 22.82
N THR A 922 -3.23 -25.12 23.59
CA THR A 922 -4.60 -24.93 23.07
C THR A 922 -4.84 -23.54 22.50
N ALA A 923 -4.05 -22.54 22.89
CA ALA A 923 -4.13 -21.19 22.35
C ALA A 923 -3.29 -21.05 21.06
N PHE A 924 -2.09 -21.64 21.01
CA PHE A 924 -1.19 -21.52 19.86
C PHE A 924 -1.52 -22.43 18.68
N ALA A 925 -2.33 -23.47 18.86
CA ALA A 925 -2.75 -24.30 17.74
C ALA A 925 -3.82 -23.63 16.84
N ASP A 926 -4.38 -22.50 17.29
CA ASP A 926 -5.47 -21.76 16.62
C ASP A 926 -5.03 -20.35 16.16
N LEU A 927 -3.74 -20.01 16.28
CA LEU A 927 -3.18 -18.68 15.96
C LEU A 927 -2.11 -18.69 14.86
N SER A 928 -1.66 -19.86 14.38
CA SER A 928 -0.57 -19.91 13.39
C SER A 928 -1.02 -19.90 11.92
N THR A 929 -2.31 -19.93 11.62
CA THR A 929 -2.81 -19.85 10.25
C THR A 929 -4.23 -19.31 10.23
N ASN A 930 -4.39 -17.98 10.13
CA ASN A 930 -5.34 -17.27 9.27
C ASN A 930 -5.71 -15.89 9.83
N SER A 931 -5.78 -14.93 8.92
CA SER A 931 -6.14 -13.51 9.08
C SER A 931 -7.51 -13.33 9.73
N ILE A 932 -7.56 -12.83 10.97
CA ILE A 932 -8.80 -12.46 11.68
C ILE A 932 -8.67 -11.02 12.21
N ASP A 933 -9.05 -10.07 11.36
CA ASP A 933 -8.95 -8.63 11.62
C ASP A 933 -10.21 -8.06 12.32
N ASP A 934 -10.98 -8.85 13.07
CA ASP A 934 -12.13 -8.31 13.82
C ASP A 934 -12.66 -9.29 14.90
N LEU A 935 -11.82 -9.59 15.91
CA LEU A 935 -12.31 -10.13 17.18
C LEU A 935 -11.63 -9.42 18.37
N TRP A 936 -12.02 -8.15 18.59
CA TRP A 936 -11.73 -7.31 19.77
C TRP A 936 -10.23 -7.07 20.08
N ASP A 937 -9.76 -5.84 19.83
CA ASP A 937 -8.46 -5.29 20.26
C ASP A 937 -7.32 -6.33 20.32
N ILE A 938 -6.95 -6.88 19.17
CA ILE A 938 -5.75 -7.69 19.04
C ILE A 938 -4.59 -6.72 18.81
N ALA A 939 -3.61 -6.73 19.71
CA ALA A 939 -2.34 -6.06 19.49
C ALA A 939 -1.74 -6.55 18.17
N THR A 940 -1.22 -5.61 17.40
CA THR A 940 -0.62 -5.81 16.10
C THR A 940 0.86 -6.14 16.26
N GLY A 941 1.60 -6.25 15.16
CA GLY A 941 3.07 -6.25 15.21
C GLY A 941 3.65 -4.82 15.25
N GLY A 942 2.91 -3.87 15.81
CA GLY A 942 3.25 -2.45 15.91
C GLY A 942 3.12 -1.96 17.35
N ASN A 943 3.42 -0.69 17.61
CA ASN A 943 3.35 -0.17 18.99
C ASN A 943 1.91 0.05 19.43
N ASP A 944 1.43 -0.81 20.32
CA ASP A 944 0.04 -0.87 20.74
C ASP A 944 -0.19 -0.28 22.14
N TYR A 945 -1.42 0.21 22.38
CA TYR A 945 -1.84 0.70 23.70
C TYR A 945 -3.05 -0.11 24.15
N ILE A 946 -2.89 -0.89 25.21
CA ILE A 946 -3.88 -1.90 25.62
C ILE A 946 -4.24 -1.75 27.09
N GLU A 947 -5.54 -1.58 27.34
CA GLU A 947 -6.12 -1.46 28.67
C GLU A 947 -6.95 -2.71 28.99
N GLY A 948 -6.52 -3.45 30.00
CA GLY A 948 -7.26 -4.50 30.67
C GLY A 948 -8.40 -3.95 31.54
N THR A 949 -8.85 -4.74 32.51
CA THR A 949 -10.04 -4.46 33.31
C THR A 949 -9.74 -4.53 34.80
N SER A 950 -10.76 -4.40 35.66
CA SER A 950 -10.56 -4.59 37.11
C SER A 950 -10.78 -6.05 37.56
N ALA A 951 -10.63 -6.99 36.63
CA ALA A 951 -10.72 -8.43 36.84
C ALA A 951 -9.38 -9.07 36.45
N VAL A 952 -9.28 -10.40 36.57
CA VAL A 952 -8.08 -11.13 36.12
C VAL A 952 -8.05 -11.15 34.59
N ASP A 953 -7.02 -10.55 34.01
CA ASP A 953 -6.83 -10.39 32.57
C ASP A 953 -5.56 -11.11 32.05
N ALA A 954 -5.54 -11.43 30.76
CA ALA A 954 -4.36 -11.92 30.04
C ALA A 954 -4.17 -11.05 28.79
N ILE A 955 -3.08 -10.29 28.76
CA ILE A 955 -2.83 -9.22 27.78
C ILE A 955 -1.53 -9.53 27.03
N PHE A 956 -1.55 -9.42 25.70
CA PHE A 956 -0.44 -9.76 24.80
C PHE A 956 -0.18 -8.59 23.84
N GLY A 957 1.06 -8.10 23.78
CA GLY A 957 1.50 -7.00 22.91
C GLY A 957 1.99 -7.46 21.52
N PHE A 958 2.67 -8.61 21.45
CA PHE A 958 3.32 -9.16 20.25
C PHE A 958 4.59 -8.38 19.84
N ASP A 959 4.77 -8.03 18.56
CA ASP A 959 5.97 -7.29 18.13
C ASP A 959 5.65 -5.80 18.22
N GLY A 960 6.57 -4.95 18.66
CA GLY A 960 6.30 -3.52 18.84
C GLY A 960 6.79 -3.02 20.20
N ASN A 961 6.77 -1.70 20.41
CA ASN A 961 7.00 -1.09 21.72
C ASN A 961 5.64 -0.76 22.33
N ASP A 962 5.08 -1.70 23.07
CA ASP A 962 3.70 -1.67 23.52
C ASP A 962 3.53 -1.02 24.88
N GLU A 963 2.33 -0.53 25.18
CA GLU A 963 1.94 -0.04 26.50
C GLU A 963 0.72 -0.82 27.02
N LEU A 964 0.95 -1.69 28.01
CA LEU A 964 0.00 -2.69 28.51
C LEU A 964 -0.42 -2.34 29.95
N PHE A 965 -1.73 -2.33 30.24
CA PHE A 965 -2.28 -2.01 31.57
C PHE A 965 -3.23 -3.10 32.10
N GLY A 966 -2.90 -3.78 33.19
CA GLY A 966 -3.75 -4.77 33.87
C GLY A 966 -4.86 -4.16 34.72
N PHE A 967 -4.54 -3.16 35.56
CA PHE A 967 -5.38 -2.47 36.55
C PHE A 967 -5.59 -3.16 37.90
N ASP A 968 -6.68 -3.92 38.14
CA ASP A 968 -6.94 -4.56 39.44
C ASP A 968 -7.19 -6.04 39.12
N GLY A 969 -6.42 -6.99 39.62
CA GLY A 969 -6.51 -8.37 39.15
C GLY A 969 -5.22 -9.13 39.45
N ASP A 970 -5.25 -10.46 39.32
CA ASP A 970 -4.01 -11.24 39.29
C ASP A 970 -3.69 -11.49 37.81
N ASP A 971 -3.12 -10.49 37.13
CA ASP A 971 -3.09 -10.41 35.66
C ASP A 971 -1.88 -11.10 35.04
N ILE A 972 -1.95 -11.43 33.76
CA ILE A 972 -0.83 -11.94 32.96
C ILE A 972 -0.54 -10.95 31.83
N LEU A 973 0.66 -10.39 31.81
CA LEU A 973 1.09 -9.45 30.78
C LEU A 973 2.29 -10.03 30.02
N VAL A 974 2.15 -10.08 28.69
CA VAL A 974 3.19 -10.49 27.75
C VAL A 974 3.41 -9.33 26.80
N GLY A 975 4.58 -8.69 26.88
CA GLY A 975 4.99 -7.64 25.94
C GLY A 975 5.18 -8.25 24.56
N GLY A 976 6.26 -9.01 24.42
CA GLY A 976 6.65 -9.68 23.19
C GLY A 976 7.91 -9.01 22.66
N ASN A 977 8.15 -8.96 21.35
CA ASN A 977 9.40 -8.39 20.84
C ASN A 977 9.35 -6.86 20.79
N GLY A 978 10.13 -6.20 21.62
CA GLY A 978 10.35 -4.76 21.53
C GLY A 978 10.78 -4.17 22.86
N ALA A 979 10.57 -2.87 23.03
CA ALA A 979 10.81 -2.15 24.28
C ALA A 979 9.46 -1.75 24.90
N ASP A 980 8.88 -2.69 25.62
CA ASP A 980 7.51 -2.59 26.10
C ASP A 980 7.40 -1.89 27.44
N LYS A 981 6.20 -1.38 27.73
CA LYS A 981 5.85 -0.73 28.98
C LYS A 981 4.66 -1.42 29.61
N LEU A 982 4.94 -2.23 30.63
CA LEU A 982 3.96 -3.10 31.28
C LEU A 982 3.54 -2.53 32.63
N THR A 983 2.25 -2.42 32.89
CA THR A 983 1.70 -1.92 34.15
C THR A 983 0.70 -2.93 34.69
N GLY A 984 1.05 -3.69 35.72
CA GLY A 984 0.19 -4.74 36.28
C GLY A 984 -0.98 -4.14 37.04
N GLY A 985 -0.71 -3.18 37.92
CA GLY A 985 -1.71 -2.52 38.75
C GLY A 985 -1.76 -3.09 40.17
N LYS A 986 -2.92 -3.50 40.67
CA LYS A 986 -3.08 -4.05 42.03
C LYS A 986 -3.39 -5.54 42.00
N ALA A 987 -2.79 -6.22 42.98
CA ALA A 987 -2.85 -7.66 43.26
C ALA A 987 -1.67 -8.39 42.61
N ALA A 988 -1.72 -9.71 42.41
CA ALA A 988 -0.50 -10.48 42.13
C ALA A 988 -0.36 -10.73 40.62
N ASP A 989 0.47 -9.92 39.97
CA ASP A 989 0.59 -9.92 38.50
C ASP A 989 1.78 -10.75 38.00
N THR A 990 1.65 -11.34 36.80
CA THR A 990 2.71 -12.14 36.16
C THR A 990 3.15 -11.50 34.85
N PHE A 991 4.41 -11.10 34.77
CA PHE A 991 5.03 -10.58 33.55
C PHE A 991 5.85 -11.69 32.90
N VAL A 992 5.57 -12.04 31.66
CA VAL A 992 6.08 -13.25 31.01
C VAL A 992 7.09 -12.89 29.91
N PHE A 993 8.24 -13.54 29.98
CA PHE A 993 9.29 -13.55 28.96
C PHE A 993 9.45 -15.00 28.47
N SER A 994 9.13 -15.23 27.20
CA SER A 994 9.03 -16.51 26.54
C SER A 994 10.01 -16.70 25.38
N ASP A 995 10.59 -15.62 24.85
CA ASP A 995 11.73 -15.61 23.92
C ASP A 995 12.92 -14.78 24.47
N LEU A 996 14.13 -14.97 23.93
CA LEU A 996 15.30 -14.14 24.25
C LEU A 996 15.17 -12.73 23.69
N ASP A 997 14.42 -12.57 22.61
CA ASP A 997 14.20 -11.29 21.94
C ASP A 997 13.07 -10.46 22.59
N ASP A 998 12.36 -11.02 23.58
CA ASP A 998 11.24 -10.35 24.27
C ASP A 998 11.68 -9.09 25.03
N SER A 999 12.96 -8.92 25.35
CA SER A 999 13.47 -7.67 25.91
C SER A 999 14.97 -7.53 25.67
N GLY A 1000 15.36 -6.40 25.08
CA GLY A 1000 16.74 -6.13 24.70
C GLY A 1000 17.64 -5.61 25.82
N ILE A 1001 18.91 -5.39 25.49
CA ILE A 1001 19.92 -4.80 26.37
C ILE A 1001 20.03 -3.30 26.11
N GLY A 1002 20.00 -2.47 27.16
CA GLY A 1002 20.14 -1.02 27.04
C GLY A 1002 18.81 -0.24 27.13
N ALA A 1003 18.92 1.08 27.29
CA ALA A 1003 17.79 1.90 27.76
C ALA A 1003 16.67 2.17 26.76
N GLY A 1004 16.92 2.00 25.46
CA GLY A 1004 15.90 2.16 24.42
C GLY A 1004 15.30 0.84 23.91
N ASN A 1005 15.82 -0.30 24.38
CA ASN A 1005 15.51 -1.62 23.83
C ASN A 1005 14.98 -2.60 24.88
N ARG A 1006 14.99 -2.22 26.16
CA ARG A 1006 14.55 -3.09 27.25
C ARG A 1006 13.13 -2.73 27.66
N ASP A 1007 12.43 -3.73 28.14
CA ASP A 1007 11.11 -3.56 28.74
C ASP A 1007 11.16 -2.78 30.05
N VAL A 1008 10.07 -2.09 30.32
CA VAL A 1008 9.84 -1.28 31.50
C VAL A 1008 8.55 -1.71 32.18
N ILE A 1009 8.69 -2.46 33.26
CA ILE A 1009 7.57 -2.76 34.16
C ILE A 1009 7.42 -1.58 35.12
N THR A 1010 6.28 -0.89 35.07
CA THR A 1010 6.13 0.44 35.64
C THR A 1010 5.78 0.45 37.13
N ASP A 1011 5.25 -0.65 37.66
CA ASP A 1011 4.72 -0.73 39.02
C ASP A 1011 5.01 -2.04 39.78
N PHE A 1012 5.98 -2.83 39.33
CA PHE A 1012 6.35 -4.12 39.93
C PHE A 1012 6.47 -4.07 41.47
N ASN A 1013 5.74 -4.96 42.14
CA ASN A 1013 5.58 -4.98 43.58
C ASN A 1013 5.57 -6.40 44.19
N SER A 1014 6.75 -6.87 44.59
CA SER A 1014 6.94 -8.13 45.33
C SER A 1014 6.06 -8.30 46.58
N ALA A 1015 5.56 -7.21 47.18
CA ALA A 1015 4.71 -7.31 48.37
C ALA A 1015 3.24 -7.65 48.02
N GLU A 1016 2.81 -7.37 46.79
CA GLU A 1016 1.47 -7.72 46.28
C GLU A 1016 1.46 -9.12 45.68
N GLY A 1017 2.62 -9.59 45.22
CA GLY A 1017 2.82 -10.98 44.78
C GLY A 1017 3.29 -11.10 43.35
N ASP A 1018 3.76 -10.00 42.75
CA ASP A 1018 4.16 -9.95 41.35
C ASP A 1018 5.37 -10.84 41.08
N ILE A 1019 5.38 -11.43 39.89
CA ILE A 1019 6.39 -12.38 39.47
C ILE A 1019 6.84 -12.12 38.03
N LEU A 1020 8.13 -12.27 37.79
CA LEU A 1020 8.74 -12.37 36.47
C LEU A 1020 8.83 -13.86 36.08
N SER A 1021 8.24 -14.23 34.96
CA SER A 1021 8.26 -15.60 34.45
C SER A 1021 9.20 -15.73 33.26
N PHE A 1022 10.19 -16.61 33.38
CA PHE A 1022 11.14 -17.03 32.34
C PHE A 1022 10.97 -18.53 32.01
N GLU A 1023 9.85 -19.14 32.39
CA GLU A 1023 9.57 -20.55 32.16
C GLU A 1023 9.59 -20.87 30.65
N GLY A 1024 10.45 -21.81 30.24
CA GLY A 1024 10.61 -22.22 28.84
C GLY A 1024 11.91 -21.72 28.20
N LEU A 1025 12.56 -20.71 28.80
CA LEU A 1025 13.84 -20.15 28.34
C LEU A 1025 15.05 -20.79 29.03
N ALA A 1026 14.87 -21.32 30.23
CA ALA A 1026 15.98 -21.68 31.11
C ALA A 1026 16.75 -22.94 30.67
N THR A 1027 18.07 -22.78 30.55
CA THR A 1027 19.05 -23.88 30.64
C THR A 1027 19.52 -24.06 32.08
N ASP A 1028 20.36 -25.08 32.37
CA ASP A 1028 20.69 -25.57 33.72
C ASP A 1028 21.35 -24.56 34.72
N ASN A 1029 21.45 -23.25 34.40
CA ASN A 1029 22.22 -22.28 35.20
C ASN A 1029 21.79 -20.79 35.13
N PHE A 1030 20.49 -20.48 35.29
CA PHE A 1030 19.96 -19.10 35.44
C PHE A 1030 20.70 -18.27 36.50
N ASP A 1031 21.30 -17.15 36.09
CA ASP A 1031 21.92 -16.14 36.96
C ASP A 1031 21.36 -14.75 36.66
N TYR A 1032 21.33 -13.86 37.65
CA TYR A 1032 20.82 -12.49 37.46
C TYR A 1032 21.52 -11.49 38.36
N SER A 1033 21.51 -10.22 37.95
CA SER A 1033 21.97 -9.11 38.76
C SER A 1033 20.99 -7.94 38.67
N PHE A 1034 20.71 -7.28 39.80
CA PHE A 1034 19.79 -6.13 39.86
C PHE A 1034 20.51 -4.88 40.39
N ASP A 1035 20.52 -3.80 39.60
CA ASP A 1035 21.05 -2.50 40.03
C ASP A 1035 19.95 -1.63 40.62
N ASN A 1036 19.96 -1.50 41.95
CA ASN A 1036 19.00 -0.70 42.70
C ASN A 1036 18.94 0.80 42.33
N ASN A 1037 19.98 1.37 41.70
CA ASN A 1037 19.99 2.78 41.32
C ASN A 1037 19.29 3.02 39.98
N SER A 1038 19.60 2.20 38.97
CA SER A 1038 18.99 2.28 37.63
C SER A 1038 17.66 1.53 37.54
N LYS A 1039 17.40 0.64 38.52
CA LYS A 1039 16.24 -0.27 38.54
C LYS A 1039 16.26 -1.31 37.42
N VAL A 1040 17.45 -1.66 36.94
CA VAL A 1040 17.62 -2.61 35.85
C VAL A 1040 18.01 -3.98 36.41
N LEU A 1041 17.26 -5.00 36.00
CA LEU A 1041 17.57 -6.40 36.14
C LEU A 1041 18.29 -6.85 34.87
N SER A 1042 19.49 -7.40 35.00
CA SER A 1042 20.22 -8.03 33.91
C SER A 1042 20.26 -9.54 34.15
N VAL A 1043 19.82 -10.34 33.18
CA VAL A 1043 19.61 -11.78 33.28
C VAL A 1043 20.58 -12.52 32.34
N ASP A 1044 21.19 -13.59 32.85
CA ASP A 1044 22.01 -14.57 32.13
C ASP A 1044 21.29 -15.92 32.22
N LEU A 1045 20.68 -16.33 31.11
CA LEU A 1045 19.82 -17.49 30.98
C LEU A 1045 20.60 -18.77 30.63
N ASP A 1046 21.81 -18.64 30.08
CA ASP A 1046 22.64 -19.77 29.63
C ASP A 1046 23.86 -20.08 30.53
N GLY A 1047 24.19 -19.15 31.43
CA GLY A 1047 25.23 -19.26 32.44
C GLY A 1047 26.65 -19.08 31.89
N ASP A 1048 26.82 -18.42 30.74
CA ASP A 1048 28.11 -18.10 30.14
C ASP A 1048 28.75 -16.79 30.66
N PHE A 1049 28.05 -16.08 31.55
CA PHE A 1049 28.40 -14.76 32.13
C PHE A 1049 28.29 -13.57 31.17
N VAL A 1050 27.60 -13.73 30.04
CA VAL A 1050 27.10 -12.66 29.19
C VAL A 1050 25.64 -12.40 29.57
N ILE A 1051 25.23 -11.13 29.51
CA ILE A 1051 23.83 -10.77 29.75
C ILE A 1051 23.06 -11.09 28.48
N ASP A 1052 21.99 -11.84 28.62
CA ASP A 1052 21.08 -12.17 27.52
C ASP A 1052 19.95 -11.14 27.41
N MET A 1053 19.45 -10.65 28.55
CA MET A 1053 18.29 -9.77 28.62
C MET A 1053 18.42 -8.74 29.75
N GLU A 1054 17.91 -7.52 29.53
CA GLU A 1054 17.68 -6.55 30.61
C GLU A 1054 16.20 -6.24 30.75
N VAL A 1055 15.71 -5.98 31.97
CA VAL A 1055 14.34 -5.51 32.23
C VAL A 1055 14.40 -4.40 33.29
N GLN A 1056 13.68 -3.29 33.09
CA GLN A 1056 13.60 -2.22 34.06
C GLN A 1056 12.36 -2.37 34.95
N LEU A 1057 12.57 -2.47 36.27
CA LEU A 1057 11.51 -2.70 37.24
C LEU A 1057 11.31 -1.46 38.12
N LEU A 1058 10.37 -0.61 37.72
CA LEU A 1058 10.00 0.56 38.50
C LEU A 1058 9.13 0.13 39.69
N GLY A 1059 9.31 0.77 40.85
CA GLY A 1059 8.58 0.44 42.09
C GLY A 1059 9.30 -0.51 43.06
N VAL A 1060 10.23 -1.35 42.59
CA VAL A 1060 10.93 -2.34 43.44
C VAL A 1060 12.29 -1.85 43.95
N ASN A 1061 12.70 -2.31 45.13
CA ASN A 1061 13.97 -1.94 45.76
C ASN A 1061 14.89 -3.11 46.12
N GLU A 1062 14.37 -4.34 46.19
CA GLU A 1062 15.10 -5.58 46.39
C GLU A 1062 14.30 -6.70 45.72
N LEU A 1063 14.97 -7.65 45.06
CA LEU A 1063 14.38 -8.88 44.51
C LEU A 1063 14.93 -10.09 45.27
N ASP A 1064 14.14 -11.15 45.37
CA ASP A 1064 14.55 -12.46 45.84
C ASP A 1064 14.02 -13.60 44.97
N ASN A 1065 14.42 -14.84 45.26
CA ASN A 1065 14.08 -16.00 44.42
C ASN A 1065 12.57 -16.32 44.34
N SER A 1066 11.72 -15.68 45.14
CA SER A 1066 10.26 -15.83 45.03
C SER A 1066 9.61 -14.89 44.02
N ASP A 1067 10.34 -13.87 43.55
CA ASP A 1067 9.91 -12.95 42.48
C ASP A 1067 10.09 -13.54 41.07
N PHE A 1068 10.55 -14.79 40.96
CA PHE A 1068 10.90 -15.44 39.70
C PHE A 1068 10.23 -16.81 39.57
N LEU A 1069 9.66 -17.07 38.40
CA LEU A 1069 9.32 -18.42 37.90
C LEU A 1069 10.30 -18.76 36.77
N VAL A 1070 11.10 -19.81 36.93
CA VAL A 1070 12.23 -20.16 36.05
C VAL A 1070 12.26 -21.66 35.79
#